data_AF-A0AAU6V6W3-F1
#
_entry.id   AF-A0AAU6V6W3-F1
#
_cell.length_a   1.000
_cell.length_b   1.000
_cell.length_c   1.000
_cell.angle_alpha   90.00
_cell.angle_beta   90.00
_cell.angle_gamma   90.00
#
_symmetry.space_group_name_H-M   'P 1'
#
loop_
_entity.id
_entity.type
_entity.pdbx_description
1 polymer ?
#
loop_
_entity_poly.entity_id
_entity_poly.type
_entity_poly.pdbx_seq_one_letter_code
_entity_poly.pdbx_strand_id
1 'polypeptide(L)'
;MNKVPSLERIRDDITTLDRDLLALLAKRRQLSLEVARSKEVDIRPIRDTQREKELLARLVRQGREQGLDAHYVISLYQAIIEDSVLNQQAYLQGRANPETQKQQYCIAYLGARGSYSYLAASRYCQRRQVEMQDLGCQNFDDIVQAVESGHADYGFLPIENTSSGSINEVYDVLQHTSLAIVGETTIEVGHCLLAKAGSKLADIKTVYAHPQPISQCSRYLSRHPDFRLEYCASSAEAMEKVLQGDNTVAAIGSSEGGALYQLEPLEQELANQKINQSRFIVVARKAIEVPEQLPAKTTLIMATGQKPGALVEALLILKDHNLNMSKLESRPIPGTPWEEMFYLDVDANLASIAMQQALAELERLTRFIKVLGCYPCETVEPTQLSHSQLLIEPESSRQDSAKPSPQRHSRHYKPASTEISCGQLKLGQGQFAALAQLNLPIDAASFAPSAKALREAGFQGVVLSTLTRQPNAKQQLPKLQSLLNQAGLQSIVTLEHAEDLALAQTAADMLLLSGKQMYNTELLNALGGQNLPVILERNPMASQQDWLTSADTLLAGGNQQLILCDAGVSGLNQPEQLVLDLAALVELKTQSHLPLLVNPSLCLSPSSSEQTLTAQALAIKALGVDGLIIAVDVRHPQQHGGLIAKLYQTA
;
A
#
# COMPACT_ATOMS: atom_id res chain seq x y z
N MET A 1 44.62 12.93 -28.85
CA MET A 1 43.24 13.45 -28.93
C MET A 1 42.48 12.59 -29.92
N ASN A 2 41.70 11.61 -29.45
CA ASN A 2 40.81 10.86 -30.32
C ASN A 2 39.71 11.81 -30.80
N LYS A 3 39.57 11.99 -32.11
CA LYS A 3 38.49 12.77 -32.71
C LYS A 3 37.16 12.18 -32.21
N VAL A 4 36.37 12.99 -31.52
CA VAL A 4 35.01 12.63 -31.11
C VAL A 4 34.24 12.23 -32.40
N PRO A 5 33.62 11.04 -32.44
CA PRO A 5 32.89 10.60 -33.61
C PRO A 5 31.76 11.58 -33.96
N SER A 6 31.43 11.73 -35.24
CA SER A 6 30.34 12.63 -35.64
C SER A 6 29.01 12.14 -35.10
N LEU A 7 28.17 13.07 -34.64
CA LEU A 7 26.87 12.78 -34.05
C LEU A 7 25.97 11.95 -34.98
N GLU A 8 26.01 12.24 -36.29
CA GLU A 8 25.24 11.51 -37.31
C GLU A 8 25.65 10.04 -37.37
N ARG A 9 26.95 9.75 -37.37
CA ARG A 9 27.43 8.37 -37.41
C ARG A 9 27.05 7.58 -36.17
N ILE A 10 27.10 8.20 -34.99
CA ILE A 10 26.66 7.55 -33.73
C ILE A 10 25.16 7.23 -33.80
N ARG A 11 24.34 8.13 -34.36
CA ARG A 11 22.89 7.90 -34.53
C ARG A 11 22.59 6.78 -35.54
N ASP A 12 23.36 6.69 -36.62
CA ASP A 12 23.23 5.60 -37.60
C ASP A 12 23.61 4.23 -37.00
N ASP A 13 24.67 4.21 -36.18
CA ASP A 13 25.10 3.01 -35.46
C ASP A 13 24.03 2.56 -34.44
N ILE A 14 23.43 3.50 -33.69
CA ILE A 14 22.30 3.23 -32.78
C ILE A 14 21.09 2.69 -33.55
N THR A 15 20.72 3.33 -34.67
CA THR A 15 19.58 2.89 -35.50
C THR A 15 19.77 1.47 -36.03
N THR A 16 21.01 1.11 -36.37
CA THR A 16 21.36 -0.25 -36.80
C THR A 16 21.22 -1.25 -35.65
N LEU A 17 21.70 -0.91 -34.45
CA LEU A 17 21.54 -1.74 -33.26
C LEU A 17 20.07 -1.93 -32.88
N ASP A 18 19.25 -0.89 -32.96
CA ASP A 18 17.81 -0.95 -32.67
C ASP A 18 17.09 -1.94 -33.59
N ARG A 19 17.46 -1.96 -34.89
CA ARG A 19 16.93 -2.94 -35.84
C ARG A 19 17.30 -4.38 -35.46
N ASP A 20 18.54 -4.60 -35.02
CA ASP A 20 19.00 -5.93 -34.62
C ASP A 20 18.32 -6.39 -33.32
N LEU A 21 18.10 -5.48 -32.35
CA LEU A 21 17.33 -5.75 -31.14
C LEU A 21 15.89 -6.16 -31.46
N LEU A 22 15.23 -5.45 -32.38
CA LEU A 22 13.87 -5.82 -32.82
C LEU A 22 13.83 -7.22 -33.45
N ALA A 23 14.82 -7.58 -34.27
CA ALA A 23 14.91 -8.91 -34.86
C ALA A 23 15.12 -10.01 -33.79
N LEU A 24 15.97 -9.75 -32.79
CA LEU A 24 16.21 -10.69 -31.67
C LEU A 24 14.97 -10.86 -30.79
N LEU A 25 14.25 -9.78 -30.49
CA LEU A 25 13.00 -9.82 -29.73
C LEU A 25 11.92 -10.61 -30.49
N ALA A 26 11.78 -10.39 -31.80
CA ALA A 26 10.86 -11.16 -32.64
C ALA A 26 11.18 -12.66 -32.63
N LYS A 27 12.47 -13.03 -32.75
CA LYS A 27 12.92 -14.43 -32.66
C LYS A 27 12.62 -15.03 -31.29
N ARG A 28 12.84 -14.28 -30.21
CA ARG A 28 12.50 -14.72 -28.85
C ARG A 28 11.00 -14.96 -28.68
N ARG A 29 10.16 -14.10 -29.27
CA ARG A 29 8.70 -14.27 -29.28
C ARG A 29 8.28 -15.56 -29.98
N GLN A 30 8.91 -15.91 -31.10
CA GLN A 30 8.68 -17.21 -31.77
C GLN A 30 9.02 -18.40 -30.87
N LEU A 31 10.18 -18.38 -30.20
CA LEU A 31 10.58 -19.44 -29.27
C LEU A 31 9.63 -19.55 -28.06
N SER A 32 9.08 -18.43 -27.58
CA SER A 32 8.05 -18.42 -26.52
C SER A 32 6.79 -19.21 -26.95
N LEU A 33 6.38 -19.09 -28.22
CA LEU A 33 5.24 -19.85 -28.75
C LEU A 33 5.56 -21.35 -28.87
N GLU A 34 6.80 -21.71 -29.22
CA GLU A 34 7.24 -23.12 -29.20
C GLU A 34 7.22 -23.71 -27.78
N VAL A 35 7.60 -22.92 -26.76
CA VAL A 35 7.44 -23.32 -25.36
C VAL A 35 5.96 -23.57 -25.02
N ALA A 36 5.05 -22.71 -25.48
CA ALA A 36 3.60 -22.93 -25.31
C ALA A 36 3.15 -24.25 -25.95
N ARG A 37 3.60 -24.56 -27.17
CA ARG A 37 3.31 -25.84 -27.85
C ARG A 37 3.86 -27.04 -27.08
N SER A 38 5.05 -26.92 -26.47
CA SER A 38 5.60 -27.98 -25.64
C SER A 38 4.79 -28.19 -24.35
N LYS A 39 4.29 -27.10 -23.73
CA LYS A 39 3.47 -27.15 -22.51
C LYS A 39 2.03 -27.63 -22.75
N GLU A 40 1.60 -27.65 -24.00
CA GLU A 40 0.34 -28.28 -24.42
C GLU A 40 0.43 -29.81 -24.28
N VAL A 41 1.60 -30.40 -24.56
CA VAL A 41 1.84 -31.85 -24.45
C VAL A 41 2.23 -32.24 -23.02
N ASP A 42 3.13 -31.46 -22.39
CA ASP A 42 3.56 -31.65 -21.01
C ASP A 42 2.91 -30.56 -20.13
N ILE A 43 1.80 -30.90 -19.47
CA ILE A 43 0.97 -29.95 -18.71
C ILE A 43 1.79 -29.37 -17.56
N ARG A 44 2.26 -28.13 -17.75
CA ARG A 44 2.99 -27.34 -16.75
C ARG A 44 2.48 -25.90 -16.73
N PRO A 45 2.56 -25.20 -15.58
CA PRO A 45 2.20 -23.79 -15.48
C PRO A 45 2.92 -22.94 -16.54
N ILE A 46 2.20 -22.01 -17.17
CA ILE A 46 2.82 -21.07 -18.13
C ILE A 46 3.90 -20.25 -17.44
N ARG A 47 3.61 -19.76 -16.24
CA ARG A 47 4.53 -18.99 -15.42
C ARG A 47 5.25 -19.90 -14.44
N ASP A 48 6.57 -19.93 -14.51
CA ASP A 48 7.42 -20.68 -13.60
C ASP A 48 8.22 -19.65 -12.79
N THR A 49 7.73 -19.33 -11.59
CA THR A 49 8.27 -18.26 -10.76
C THR A 49 9.70 -18.56 -10.33
N GLN A 50 10.03 -19.82 -10.04
CA GLN A 50 11.38 -20.22 -9.67
C GLN A 50 12.34 -20.03 -10.86
N ARG A 51 11.97 -20.52 -12.04
CA ARG A 51 12.76 -20.36 -13.26
C ARG A 51 12.90 -18.89 -13.67
N GLU A 52 11.87 -18.07 -13.48
CA GLU A 52 11.94 -16.62 -13.69
C GLU A 52 12.94 -15.95 -12.76
N LYS A 53 12.95 -16.29 -11.46
CA LYS A 53 13.95 -15.78 -10.50
C LYS A 53 15.37 -16.17 -10.92
N GLU A 54 15.59 -17.43 -11.28
CA GLU A 54 16.88 -17.93 -11.72
C GLU A 54 17.35 -17.24 -13.01
N LEU A 55 16.43 -17.04 -13.96
CA LEU A 55 16.70 -16.34 -15.22
C LEU A 55 17.10 -14.88 -14.97
N LEU A 56 16.31 -14.14 -14.18
CA LEU A 56 16.58 -12.74 -13.87
C LEU A 56 17.90 -12.60 -13.09
N ALA A 57 18.17 -13.44 -12.11
CA ALA A 57 19.43 -13.44 -11.37
C ALA A 57 20.64 -13.68 -12.29
N ARG A 58 20.51 -14.62 -13.24
CA ARG A 58 21.55 -14.87 -14.26
C ARG A 58 21.75 -13.68 -15.20
N LEU A 59 20.66 -13.08 -15.67
CA LEU A 59 20.71 -11.92 -16.57
C LEU A 59 21.27 -10.68 -15.89
N VAL A 60 20.94 -10.44 -14.61
CA VAL A 60 21.55 -9.38 -13.81
C VAL A 60 23.06 -9.57 -13.72
N ARG A 61 23.54 -10.80 -13.49
CA ARG A 61 24.98 -11.10 -13.46
C ARG A 61 25.66 -10.81 -14.81
N GLN A 62 25.07 -11.27 -15.91
CA GLN A 62 25.59 -11.05 -17.26
C GLN A 62 25.53 -9.57 -17.68
N GLY A 63 24.46 -8.87 -17.33
CA GLY A 63 24.30 -7.44 -17.59
C GLY A 63 25.35 -6.61 -16.84
N ARG A 64 25.64 -6.97 -15.59
CA ARG A 64 26.71 -6.35 -14.80
C ARG A 64 28.08 -6.47 -15.44
N GLU A 65 28.42 -7.64 -15.98
CA GLU A 65 29.69 -7.85 -16.72
C GLU A 65 29.82 -6.94 -17.95
N GLN A 66 28.71 -6.45 -18.48
CA GLN A 66 28.63 -5.55 -19.64
C GLN A 66 28.41 -4.08 -19.25
N GLY A 67 28.41 -3.74 -17.96
CA GLY A 67 28.21 -2.38 -17.46
C GLY A 67 26.75 -1.90 -17.43
N LEU A 68 25.78 -2.82 -17.48
CA LEU A 68 24.36 -2.49 -17.35
C LEU A 68 23.90 -2.56 -15.89
N ASP A 69 23.07 -1.58 -15.50
CA ASP A 69 22.46 -1.53 -14.16
C ASP A 69 21.46 -2.67 -13.93
N ALA A 70 21.41 -3.18 -12.69
CA ALA A 70 20.56 -4.31 -12.33
C ALA A 70 19.07 -3.98 -12.40
N HIS A 71 18.65 -2.78 -11.97
CA HIS A 71 17.25 -2.38 -12.06
C HIS A 71 16.83 -2.25 -13.52
N TYR A 72 17.67 -1.63 -14.35
CA TYR A 72 17.43 -1.53 -15.79
C TYR A 72 17.24 -2.91 -16.46
N VAL A 73 18.15 -3.86 -16.19
CA VAL A 73 18.06 -5.22 -16.73
C VAL A 73 16.79 -5.92 -16.25
N ILE A 74 16.44 -5.80 -14.97
CA ILE A 74 15.23 -6.40 -14.40
C ILE A 74 13.99 -5.84 -15.07
N SER A 75 13.83 -4.52 -15.13
CA SER A 75 12.66 -3.87 -15.74
C SER A 75 12.50 -4.26 -17.21
N LEU A 76 13.60 -4.26 -17.97
CA LEU A 76 13.58 -4.65 -19.38
C LEU A 76 13.17 -6.12 -19.56
N TYR A 77 13.79 -7.04 -18.82
CA TYR A 77 13.52 -8.46 -18.99
C TYR A 77 12.19 -8.89 -18.35
N GLN A 78 11.69 -8.19 -17.34
CA GLN A 78 10.33 -8.38 -16.84
C GLN A 78 9.31 -8.04 -17.92
N ALA A 79 9.42 -6.89 -18.58
CA ALA A 79 8.53 -6.53 -19.70
C ALA A 79 8.58 -7.57 -20.84
N ILE A 80 9.78 -8.07 -21.16
CA ILE A 80 9.98 -9.11 -22.18
C ILE A 80 9.38 -10.47 -21.75
N ILE A 81 9.46 -10.83 -20.46
CA ILE A 81 8.85 -12.05 -19.91
C ILE A 81 7.32 -11.91 -19.90
N GLU A 82 6.80 -10.76 -19.50
CA GLU A 82 5.37 -10.46 -19.50
C GLU A 82 4.78 -10.58 -20.90
N ASP A 83 5.41 -9.97 -21.93
CA ASP A 83 5.00 -10.17 -23.33
C ASP A 83 5.00 -11.66 -23.71
N SER A 84 5.99 -12.43 -23.26
CA SER A 84 6.08 -13.86 -23.56
C SER A 84 4.96 -14.67 -22.90
N VAL A 85 4.65 -14.39 -21.64
CA VAL A 85 3.54 -15.02 -20.91
C VAL A 85 2.23 -14.68 -21.60
N LEU A 86 1.96 -13.40 -21.88
CA LEU A 86 0.73 -12.96 -22.54
C LEU A 86 0.55 -13.63 -23.91
N ASN A 87 1.61 -13.73 -24.71
CA ASN A 87 1.57 -14.43 -25.99
C ASN A 87 1.28 -15.94 -25.84
N GLN A 88 1.87 -16.61 -24.84
CA GLN A 88 1.59 -18.02 -24.55
C GLN A 88 0.15 -18.23 -24.09
N GLN A 89 -0.36 -17.33 -23.23
CA GLN A 89 -1.74 -17.35 -22.75
C GLN A 89 -2.72 -17.19 -23.91
N ALA A 90 -2.52 -16.17 -24.76
CA ALA A 90 -3.35 -15.92 -25.93
C ALA A 90 -3.34 -17.11 -26.90
N TYR A 91 -2.20 -17.76 -27.11
CA TYR A 91 -2.09 -18.94 -27.95
C TYR A 91 -2.91 -20.12 -27.41
N LEU A 92 -2.75 -20.47 -26.13
CA LEU A 92 -3.46 -21.61 -25.53
C LEU A 92 -4.96 -21.33 -25.39
N GLN A 93 -5.34 -20.12 -25.00
CA GLN A 93 -6.75 -19.72 -24.91
C GLN A 93 -7.42 -19.73 -26.28
N GLY A 94 -6.73 -19.26 -27.32
CA GLY A 94 -7.20 -19.30 -28.70
C GLY A 94 -7.42 -20.71 -29.24
N ARG A 95 -6.55 -21.67 -28.86
CA ARG A 95 -6.70 -23.08 -29.23
C ARG A 95 -7.83 -23.77 -28.48
N ALA A 96 -8.02 -23.47 -27.20
CA ALA A 96 -9.13 -24.00 -26.41
C ALA A 96 -10.48 -23.43 -26.87
N ASN A 97 -10.49 -22.22 -27.46
CA ASN A 97 -11.71 -21.52 -27.84
C ASN A 97 -11.66 -21.01 -29.31
N PRO A 98 -11.58 -21.92 -30.31
CA PRO A 98 -11.39 -21.54 -31.71
C PRO A 98 -12.58 -20.78 -32.30
N GLU A 99 -13.80 -21.04 -31.81
CA GLU A 99 -15.02 -20.36 -32.27
C GLU A 99 -15.10 -18.89 -31.84
N THR A 100 -14.31 -18.48 -30.85
CA THR A 100 -14.42 -17.17 -30.22
C THR A 100 -13.48 -16.15 -30.85
N GLN A 101 -12.54 -16.56 -31.70
CA GLN A 101 -11.57 -15.68 -32.34
C GLN A 101 -12.20 -14.86 -33.47
N LYS A 102 -12.37 -13.56 -33.24
CA LYS A 102 -12.79 -12.57 -34.25
C LYS A 102 -11.71 -11.51 -34.41
N GLN A 103 -11.63 -10.92 -35.60
CA GLN A 103 -10.75 -9.77 -35.86
C GLN A 103 -11.27 -8.49 -35.20
N GLN A 104 -12.58 -8.42 -34.98
CA GLN A 104 -13.26 -7.29 -34.36
C GLN A 104 -14.32 -7.81 -33.36
N TYR A 105 -14.43 -7.16 -32.21
CA TYR A 105 -15.46 -7.43 -31.21
C TYR A 105 -16.32 -6.20 -30.96
N CYS A 106 -17.64 -6.40 -30.87
CA CYS A 106 -18.54 -5.39 -30.34
C CYS A 106 -18.57 -5.46 -28.82
N ILE A 107 -18.21 -4.37 -28.14
CA ILE A 107 -18.10 -4.32 -26.68
C ILE A 107 -19.07 -3.30 -26.10
N ALA A 108 -19.99 -3.79 -25.26
CA ALA A 108 -20.91 -2.96 -24.50
C ALA A 108 -20.27 -2.54 -23.16
N TYR A 109 -20.34 -1.25 -22.82
CA TYR A 109 -19.81 -0.69 -21.58
C TYR A 109 -20.63 0.50 -21.09
N LEU A 110 -20.47 0.85 -19.81
CA LEU A 110 -21.22 1.96 -19.22
C LEU A 110 -20.65 3.33 -19.64
N GLY A 111 -21.51 4.19 -20.17
CA GLY A 111 -21.21 5.58 -20.51
C GLY A 111 -20.65 5.78 -21.92
N ALA A 112 -20.05 6.95 -22.15
CA ALA A 112 -19.51 7.36 -23.45
C ALA A 112 -17.98 7.16 -23.54
N ARG A 113 -17.40 7.43 -24.71
CA ARG A 113 -15.95 7.39 -24.93
C ARG A 113 -15.22 8.27 -23.92
N GLY A 114 -14.05 7.83 -23.46
CA GLY A 114 -13.29 8.51 -22.40
C GLY A 114 -13.76 8.24 -20.98
N SER A 115 -14.86 7.50 -20.78
CA SER A 115 -15.16 6.91 -19.46
C SER A 115 -14.10 5.87 -19.07
N TYR A 116 -13.97 5.61 -17.77
CA TYR A 116 -13.09 4.54 -17.29
C TYR A 116 -13.49 3.17 -17.86
N SER A 117 -14.79 2.90 -18.04
CA SER A 117 -15.27 1.66 -18.67
C SER A 117 -14.82 1.53 -20.13
N TYR A 118 -14.83 2.61 -20.90
CA TYR A 118 -14.30 2.63 -22.27
C TYR A 118 -12.80 2.34 -22.29
N LEU A 119 -12.03 2.97 -21.39
CA LEU A 119 -10.58 2.75 -21.31
C LEU A 119 -10.22 1.31 -20.93
N ALA A 120 -10.97 0.71 -20.00
CA ALA A 120 -10.82 -0.70 -19.64
C ALA A 120 -11.07 -1.62 -20.84
N ALA A 121 -12.17 -1.40 -21.56
CA ALA A 121 -12.50 -2.16 -22.77
C ALA A 121 -11.45 -2.01 -23.88
N SER A 122 -11.01 -0.77 -24.13
CA SER A 122 -10.00 -0.47 -25.15
C SER A 122 -8.66 -1.15 -24.85
N ARG A 123 -8.18 -1.07 -23.59
CA ARG A 123 -6.95 -1.76 -23.16
C ARG A 123 -7.08 -3.28 -23.29
N TYR A 124 -8.22 -3.85 -22.92
CA TYR A 124 -8.47 -5.28 -23.04
C TYR A 124 -8.41 -5.77 -24.50
N CYS A 125 -8.93 -4.98 -25.45
CA CYS A 125 -8.83 -5.24 -26.89
C CYS A 125 -7.40 -5.07 -27.44
N GLN A 126 -6.73 -3.97 -27.08
CA GLN A 126 -5.36 -3.69 -27.52
C GLN A 126 -4.39 -4.82 -27.12
N ARG A 127 -4.51 -5.33 -25.89
CA ARG A 127 -3.70 -6.45 -25.40
C ARG A 127 -3.92 -7.74 -26.20
N ARG A 128 -5.13 -7.94 -26.73
CA ARG A 128 -5.48 -9.10 -27.58
C ARG A 128 -5.27 -8.84 -29.07
N GLN A 129 -4.82 -7.65 -29.45
CA GLN A 129 -4.59 -7.24 -30.83
C GLN A 129 -5.85 -7.38 -31.71
N VAL A 130 -7.00 -7.01 -31.15
CA VAL A 130 -8.31 -7.06 -31.82
C VAL A 130 -8.93 -5.68 -31.87
N GLU A 131 -9.66 -5.41 -32.96
CA GLU A 131 -10.34 -4.13 -33.12
C GLU A 131 -11.59 -4.08 -32.23
N MET A 132 -11.80 -2.94 -31.57
CA MET A 132 -12.97 -2.69 -30.73
C MET A 132 -14.01 -1.90 -31.51
N GLN A 133 -15.22 -2.45 -31.63
CA GLN A 133 -16.41 -1.68 -31.95
C GLN A 133 -17.09 -1.30 -30.63
N ASP A 134 -17.14 -0.01 -30.32
CA ASP A 134 -17.67 0.50 -29.06
C ASP A 134 -19.20 0.61 -29.06
N LEU A 135 -19.84 0.12 -27.99
CA LEU A 135 -21.26 0.28 -27.72
C LEU A 135 -21.45 0.87 -26.31
N GLY A 136 -21.67 2.18 -26.25
CA GLY A 136 -21.96 2.87 -24.98
C GLY A 136 -23.40 2.65 -24.52
N CYS A 137 -23.58 2.19 -23.29
CA CYS A 137 -24.87 1.91 -22.64
C CYS A 137 -25.13 2.90 -21.49
N GLN A 138 -26.41 3.09 -21.12
CA GLN A 138 -26.80 4.06 -20.09
C GLN A 138 -26.83 3.45 -18.68
N ASN A 139 -27.09 2.15 -18.57
CA ASN A 139 -27.13 1.41 -17.31
C ASN A 139 -26.55 -0.02 -17.51
N PHE A 140 -26.43 -0.79 -16.42
CA PHE A 140 -25.87 -2.15 -16.48
C PHE A 140 -26.81 -3.18 -17.10
N ASP A 141 -28.14 -3.01 -16.97
CA ASP A 141 -29.13 -3.88 -17.62
C ASP A 141 -29.03 -3.80 -19.15
N ASP A 142 -28.84 -2.60 -19.70
CA ASP A 142 -28.64 -2.37 -21.14
C ASP A 142 -27.42 -3.15 -21.67
N ILE A 143 -26.33 -3.18 -20.89
CA ILE A 143 -25.10 -3.91 -21.23
C ILE A 143 -25.40 -5.40 -21.29
N VAL A 144 -26.05 -5.94 -20.25
CA VAL A 144 -26.38 -7.37 -20.19
C VAL A 144 -27.35 -7.75 -21.31
N GLN A 145 -28.39 -6.96 -21.55
CA GLN A 145 -29.33 -7.19 -22.63
C GLN A 145 -28.66 -7.12 -24.01
N ALA A 146 -27.75 -6.18 -24.24
CA ALA A 146 -27.01 -6.08 -25.50
C ALA A 146 -26.17 -7.33 -25.77
N VAL A 147 -25.54 -7.89 -24.74
CA VAL A 147 -24.76 -9.14 -24.87
C VAL A 147 -25.69 -10.34 -25.01
N GLU A 148 -26.75 -10.48 -24.22
CA GLU A 148 -27.69 -11.60 -24.30
C GLU A 148 -28.39 -11.68 -25.66
N SER A 149 -28.75 -10.52 -26.23
CA SER A 149 -29.45 -10.44 -27.52
C SER A 149 -28.55 -10.58 -28.75
N GLY A 150 -27.22 -10.60 -28.59
CA GLY A 150 -26.30 -10.72 -29.73
C GLY A 150 -25.79 -9.40 -30.32
N HIS A 151 -26.27 -8.25 -29.84
CA HIS A 151 -25.82 -6.93 -30.32
C HIS A 151 -24.38 -6.62 -29.91
N ALA A 152 -23.94 -7.13 -28.77
CA ALA A 152 -22.55 -7.10 -28.33
C ALA A 152 -21.98 -8.51 -28.17
N ASP A 153 -20.68 -8.66 -28.40
CA ASP A 153 -19.94 -9.91 -28.14
C ASP A 153 -19.55 -10.00 -26.66
N TYR A 154 -19.12 -8.87 -26.08
CA TYR A 154 -18.71 -8.77 -24.69
C TYR A 154 -19.37 -7.60 -23.98
N GLY A 155 -19.60 -7.76 -22.67
CA GLY A 155 -20.04 -6.70 -21.76
C GLY A 155 -18.97 -6.43 -20.71
N PHE A 156 -18.67 -5.17 -20.44
CA PHE A 156 -17.74 -4.74 -19.39
C PHE A 156 -18.51 -4.19 -18.21
N LEU A 157 -18.39 -4.87 -17.07
CA LEU A 157 -19.09 -4.50 -15.84
C LEU A 157 -18.06 -4.20 -14.73
N PRO A 158 -18.03 -2.99 -14.17
CA PRO A 158 -17.19 -2.66 -13.03
C PRO A 158 -17.76 -3.30 -11.77
N ILE A 159 -17.02 -4.20 -11.13
CA ILE A 159 -17.53 -4.98 -9.99
C ILE A 159 -17.10 -4.40 -8.63
N GLU A 160 -15.93 -3.76 -8.58
CA GLU A 160 -15.40 -3.13 -7.37
C GLU A 160 -14.41 -2.01 -7.70
N ASN A 161 -14.30 -1.06 -6.78
CA ASN A 161 -13.30 -0.01 -6.79
C ASN A 161 -12.64 0.09 -5.41
N THR A 162 -11.32 0.27 -5.36
CA THR A 162 -10.57 0.29 -4.09
C THR A 162 -10.94 1.47 -3.18
N SER A 163 -11.49 2.55 -3.73
CA SER A 163 -11.94 3.73 -2.98
C SER A 163 -13.41 3.65 -2.55
N SER A 164 -14.30 3.13 -3.39
CA SER A 164 -15.76 3.12 -3.13
C SER A 164 -16.35 1.75 -2.78
N GLY A 165 -15.55 0.68 -2.83
CA GLY A 165 -15.99 -0.69 -2.55
C GLY A 165 -16.72 -1.34 -3.73
N SER A 166 -17.54 -2.35 -3.41
CA SER A 166 -18.33 -3.14 -4.35
C SER A 166 -19.44 -2.33 -5.04
N ILE A 167 -19.65 -2.57 -6.34
CA ILE A 167 -20.69 -1.90 -7.14
C ILE A 167 -21.92 -2.78 -7.17
N ASN A 168 -22.82 -2.55 -6.21
CA ASN A 168 -23.97 -3.40 -5.91
C ASN A 168 -24.88 -3.67 -7.12
N GLU A 169 -25.13 -2.66 -7.95
CA GLU A 169 -26.00 -2.80 -9.14
C GLU A 169 -25.49 -3.88 -10.10
N VAL A 170 -24.17 -4.05 -10.23
CA VAL A 170 -23.60 -5.09 -11.09
C VAL A 170 -23.88 -6.48 -10.53
N TYR A 171 -23.79 -6.68 -9.22
CA TYR A 171 -24.15 -7.96 -8.60
C TYR A 171 -25.61 -8.29 -8.84
N ASP A 172 -26.50 -7.31 -8.64
CA ASP A 172 -27.93 -7.51 -8.77
C ASP A 172 -28.29 -7.95 -10.22
N VAL A 173 -27.66 -7.37 -11.25
CA VAL A 173 -27.84 -7.80 -12.65
C VAL A 173 -27.23 -9.20 -12.90
N LEU A 174 -26.10 -9.53 -12.28
CA LEU A 174 -25.47 -10.86 -12.42
C LEU A 174 -26.33 -12.02 -11.84
N GLN A 175 -27.26 -11.74 -10.93
CA GLN A 175 -28.18 -12.77 -10.40
C GLN A 175 -29.08 -13.35 -11.48
N HIS A 176 -29.54 -12.49 -12.38
CA HIS A 176 -30.60 -12.82 -13.33
C HIS A 176 -30.08 -13.14 -14.73
N THR A 177 -28.81 -12.82 -15.01
CA THR A 177 -28.23 -13.04 -16.33
C THR A 177 -27.94 -14.50 -16.64
N SER A 178 -28.03 -14.82 -17.93
CA SER A 178 -27.58 -16.07 -18.54
C SER A 178 -26.12 -16.03 -19.00
N LEU A 179 -25.46 -14.87 -18.89
CA LEU A 179 -24.10 -14.66 -19.35
C LEU A 179 -23.08 -15.36 -18.44
N ALA A 180 -21.93 -15.67 -19.03
CA ALA A 180 -20.76 -16.21 -18.34
C ALA A 180 -19.66 -15.15 -18.24
N ILE A 181 -18.95 -15.13 -17.11
CA ILE A 181 -17.74 -14.33 -16.94
C ILE A 181 -16.58 -15.05 -17.65
N VAL A 182 -15.97 -14.35 -18.61
CA VAL A 182 -14.92 -14.87 -19.50
C VAL A 182 -13.58 -14.14 -19.36
N GLY A 183 -13.52 -13.14 -18.47
CA GLY A 183 -12.31 -12.40 -18.19
C GLY A 183 -12.52 -11.39 -17.08
N GLU A 184 -11.41 -10.82 -16.63
CA GLU A 184 -11.38 -9.65 -15.78
C GLU A 184 -10.35 -8.67 -16.32
N THR A 185 -10.46 -7.40 -15.91
CA THR A 185 -9.41 -6.39 -16.10
C THR A 185 -9.43 -5.34 -15.01
N THR A 186 -8.27 -4.74 -14.73
CA THR A 186 -8.14 -3.70 -13.72
C THR A 186 -7.52 -2.46 -14.34
N ILE A 187 -8.11 -1.31 -14.05
CA ILE A 187 -7.57 -0.02 -14.48
C ILE A 187 -7.33 0.89 -13.28
N GLU A 188 -6.23 1.63 -13.33
CA GLU A 188 -5.95 2.69 -12.38
C GLU A 188 -6.80 3.92 -12.69
N VAL A 189 -7.40 4.48 -11.64
CA VAL A 189 -8.29 5.63 -11.68
C VAL A 189 -7.50 6.86 -11.25
N GLY A 190 -6.76 7.43 -12.21
CA GLY A 190 -5.99 8.65 -12.03
C GLY A 190 -6.78 9.90 -12.44
N HIS A 191 -7.39 10.60 -11.48
CA HIS A 191 -8.09 11.85 -11.73
C HIS A 191 -7.12 12.99 -12.02
N CYS A 192 -7.35 13.69 -13.12
CA CYS A 192 -6.62 14.88 -13.58
C CYS A 192 -7.59 16.05 -13.75
N LEU A 193 -7.07 17.28 -13.63
CA LEU A 193 -7.80 18.49 -14.00
C LEU A 193 -7.55 18.75 -15.48
N LEU A 194 -8.58 18.55 -16.30
CA LEU A 194 -8.48 18.60 -17.75
C LEU A 194 -9.05 19.91 -18.28
N ALA A 195 -8.30 20.61 -19.13
CA ALA A 195 -8.73 21.84 -19.78
C ALA A 195 -8.30 21.87 -21.25
N LYS A 196 -8.74 22.88 -21.99
CA LYS A 196 -8.31 23.06 -23.39
C LYS A 196 -6.80 23.36 -23.46
N ALA A 197 -6.17 22.94 -24.54
CA ALA A 197 -4.76 23.23 -24.79
C ALA A 197 -4.48 24.74 -24.69
N GLY A 198 -3.47 25.11 -23.89
CA GLY A 198 -3.11 26.50 -23.62
C GLY A 198 -3.90 27.21 -22.50
N SER A 199 -4.90 26.56 -21.88
CA SER A 199 -5.50 27.05 -20.64
C SER A 199 -4.47 27.10 -19.50
N LYS A 200 -4.64 28.05 -18.58
CA LYS A 200 -3.83 28.14 -17.36
C LYS A 200 -4.71 27.89 -16.15
N LEU A 201 -4.15 27.26 -15.12
CA LEU A 201 -4.85 26.97 -13.87
C LEU A 201 -5.47 28.22 -13.24
N ALA A 202 -4.79 29.36 -13.30
CA ALA A 202 -5.25 30.63 -12.74
C ALA A 202 -6.51 31.19 -13.44
N ASP A 203 -6.80 30.77 -14.66
CA ASP A 203 -7.95 31.24 -15.43
C ASP A 203 -9.21 30.36 -15.21
N ILE A 204 -9.06 29.22 -14.53
CA ILE A 204 -10.14 28.27 -14.28
C ILE A 204 -11.09 28.79 -13.21
N LYS A 205 -12.39 28.82 -13.53
CA LYS A 205 -13.47 29.27 -12.65
C LYS A 205 -14.51 28.18 -12.39
N THR A 206 -14.77 27.32 -13.37
CA THR A 206 -15.78 26.27 -13.26
C THR A 206 -15.15 24.91 -13.49
N VAL A 207 -15.46 23.94 -12.63
CA VAL A 207 -14.99 22.56 -12.73
C VAL A 207 -16.20 21.62 -12.86
N TYR A 208 -16.26 20.93 -13.99
CA TYR A 208 -17.27 19.92 -14.32
C TYR A 208 -16.82 18.53 -13.87
N ALA A 209 -17.66 17.81 -13.13
CA ALA A 209 -17.33 16.43 -12.77
C ALA A 209 -18.55 15.65 -12.28
N HIS A 210 -18.46 14.33 -12.31
CA HIS A 210 -19.42 13.47 -11.61
C HIS A 210 -19.26 13.62 -10.09
N PRO A 211 -20.33 13.48 -9.26
CA PRO A 211 -20.24 13.60 -7.80
C PRO A 211 -19.17 12.72 -7.15
N GLN A 212 -18.94 11.52 -7.68
CA GLN A 212 -17.95 10.58 -7.15
C GLN A 212 -16.50 11.07 -7.32
N PRO A 213 -16.01 11.45 -8.53
CA PRO A 213 -14.72 12.14 -8.68
C PRO A 213 -14.57 13.38 -7.81
N ILE A 214 -15.61 14.21 -7.64
CA ILE A 214 -15.57 15.38 -6.76
C ILE A 214 -15.30 14.97 -5.31
N SER A 215 -16.02 13.97 -4.80
CA SER A 215 -15.80 13.44 -3.46
C SER A 215 -14.39 12.87 -3.30
N GLN A 216 -13.92 12.12 -4.31
CA GLN A 216 -12.57 11.54 -4.33
C GLN A 216 -11.45 12.57 -4.46
N CYS A 217 -11.71 13.77 -4.98
CA CYS A 217 -10.73 14.86 -5.12
C CYS A 217 -10.98 16.00 -4.12
N SER A 218 -11.77 15.77 -3.07
CA SER A 218 -12.22 16.81 -2.14
C SER A 218 -11.08 17.56 -1.43
N ARG A 219 -9.95 16.90 -1.11
CA ARG A 219 -8.79 17.59 -0.52
C ARG A 219 -8.18 18.58 -1.48
N TYR A 220 -8.05 18.21 -2.75
CA TYR A 220 -7.58 19.10 -3.79
C TYR A 220 -8.53 20.29 -3.99
N LEU A 221 -9.83 20.01 -4.17
CA LEU A 221 -10.84 21.04 -4.40
C LEU A 221 -10.96 22.02 -3.22
N SER A 222 -10.73 21.56 -1.98
CA SER A 222 -10.73 22.43 -0.80
C SER A 222 -9.63 23.51 -0.79
N ARG A 223 -8.54 23.31 -1.56
CA ARG A 223 -7.44 24.29 -1.72
C ARG A 223 -7.77 25.36 -2.76
N HIS A 224 -8.81 25.16 -3.56
CA HIS A 224 -9.26 26.07 -4.62
C HIS A 224 -10.71 26.49 -4.38
N PRO A 225 -11.00 27.29 -3.32
CA PRO A 225 -12.36 27.73 -3.00
C PRO A 225 -12.99 28.60 -4.10
N ASP A 226 -12.17 29.13 -5.01
CA ASP A 226 -12.61 29.95 -6.14
C ASP A 226 -13.25 29.10 -7.27
N PHE A 227 -13.10 27.77 -7.23
CA PHE A 227 -13.72 26.88 -8.21
C PHE A 227 -15.21 26.69 -7.93
N ARG A 228 -16.03 27.01 -8.93
CA ARG A 228 -17.44 26.63 -8.98
C ARG A 228 -17.56 25.19 -9.48
N LEU A 229 -18.05 24.29 -8.63
CA LEU A 229 -18.26 22.89 -8.99
C LEU A 229 -19.62 22.71 -9.68
N GLU A 230 -19.63 22.09 -10.87
CA GLU A 230 -20.85 21.72 -11.59
C GLU A 230 -20.93 20.21 -11.82
N TYR A 231 -22.00 19.60 -11.34
CA TYR A 231 -22.19 18.16 -11.37
C TYR A 231 -22.67 17.67 -12.75
N CYS A 232 -22.04 16.60 -13.24
CA CYS A 232 -22.40 15.92 -14.49
C CYS A 232 -22.76 14.45 -14.21
N ALA A 233 -23.44 13.79 -15.15
CA ALA A 233 -23.80 12.38 -15.05
C ALA A 233 -22.59 11.45 -15.30
N SER A 234 -21.54 11.93 -15.97
CA SER A 234 -20.30 11.17 -16.17
C SER A 234 -19.06 12.04 -16.38
N SER A 235 -17.87 11.45 -16.28
CA SER A 235 -16.61 12.11 -16.67
C SER A 235 -16.57 12.45 -18.15
N ALA A 236 -17.17 11.61 -19.01
CA ALA A 236 -17.24 11.87 -20.45
C ALA A 236 -18.09 13.11 -20.75
N GLU A 237 -19.25 13.24 -20.11
CA GLU A 237 -20.10 14.44 -20.23
C GLU A 237 -19.38 15.70 -19.71
N ALA A 238 -18.64 15.58 -18.61
CA ALA A 238 -17.84 16.69 -18.08
C ALA A 238 -16.77 17.16 -19.09
N MET A 239 -16.06 16.22 -19.74
CA MET A 239 -15.07 16.54 -20.77
C MET A 239 -15.72 17.15 -22.02
N GLU A 240 -16.90 16.67 -22.42
CA GLU A 240 -17.65 17.23 -23.53
C GLU A 240 -18.09 18.68 -23.26
N LYS A 241 -18.54 19.00 -22.03
CA LYS A 241 -18.87 20.37 -21.63
C LYS A 241 -17.66 21.30 -21.69
N VAL A 242 -16.48 20.82 -21.29
CA VAL A 242 -15.24 21.60 -21.39
C VAL A 242 -14.87 21.84 -22.85
N LEU A 243 -15.00 20.84 -23.71
CA LEU A 243 -14.75 21.01 -25.15
C LEU A 243 -15.66 22.08 -25.78
N GLN A 244 -16.93 22.15 -25.35
CA GLN A 244 -17.89 23.15 -25.82
C GLN A 244 -17.75 24.53 -25.14
N GLY A 245 -17.10 24.61 -23.98
CA GLY A 245 -16.94 25.83 -23.18
C GLY A 245 -15.73 26.71 -23.56
N ASP A 246 -15.46 27.73 -22.76
CA ASP A 246 -14.30 28.62 -22.93
C ASP A 246 -13.06 28.11 -22.18
N ASN A 247 -11.91 28.80 -22.29
CA ASN A 247 -10.67 28.42 -21.59
C ASN A 247 -10.72 28.56 -20.06
N THR A 248 -11.85 29.02 -19.50
CA THR A 248 -12.08 29.22 -18.06
C THR A 248 -12.74 28.03 -17.38
N VAL A 249 -13.02 26.95 -18.11
CA VAL A 249 -13.64 25.74 -17.57
C VAL A 249 -12.70 24.54 -17.63
N ALA A 250 -12.82 23.65 -16.65
CA ALA A 250 -12.08 22.40 -16.57
C ALA A 250 -12.99 21.23 -16.19
N ALA A 251 -12.51 20.00 -16.38
CA ALA A 251 -13.20 18.78 -16.01
C ALA A 251 -12.31 17.88 -15.15
N ILE A 252 -12.92 17.05 -14.29
CA ILE A 252 -12.19 15.98 -13.59
C ILE A 252 -12.42 14.65 -14.32
N GLY A 253 -11.33 14.07 -14.83
CA GLY A 253 -11.35 12.80 -15.57
C GLY A 253 -9.96 12.21 -15.71
N SER A 254 -9.84 11.12 -16.48
CA SER A 254 -8.54 10.51 -16.77
C SER A 254 -7.79 11.29 -17.86
N SER A 255 -6.46 11.30 -17.81
CA SER A 255 -5.64 11.94 -18.85
C SER A 255 -5.90 11.32 -20.24
N GLU A 256 -5.99 10.00 -20.33
CA GLU A 256 -6.33 9.29 -21.58
C GLU A 256 -7.73 9.64 -22.08
N GLY A 257 -8.70 9.77 -21.17
CA GLY A 257 -10.05 10.21 -21.52
C GLY A 257 -10.01 11.63 -22.08
N GLY A 258 -9.28 12.54 -21.44
CA GLY A 258 -9.12 13.93 -21.88
C GLY A 258 -8.53 14.05 -23.28
N ALA A 259 -7.55 13.21 -23.62
CA ALA A 259 -6.93 13.19 -24.94
C ALA A 259 -7.94 12.91 -26.08
N LEU A 260 -8.97 12.09 -25.83
CA LEU A 260 -10.04 11.83 -26.81
C LEU A 260 -10.90 13.07 -27.10
N TYR A 261 -10.95 14.00 -26.16
CA TYR A 261 -11.64 15.28 -26.26
C TYR A 261 -10.69 16.45 -26.55
N GLN A 262 -9.43 16.19 -26.94
CA GLN A 262 -8.41 17.21 -27.19
C GLN A 262 -8.15 18.12 -25.97
N LEU A 263 -8.29 17.56 -24.77
CA LEU A 263 -8.02 18.23 -23.50
C LEU A 263 -6.66 17.80 -22.95
N GLU A 264 -5.98 18.74 -22.29
CA GLU A 264 -4.68 18.53 -21.66
C GLU A 264 -4.81 18.56 -20.13
N PRO A 265 -4.05 17.73 -19.40
CA PRO A 265 -4.01 17.76 -17.95
C PRO A 265 -3.24 18.99 -17.46
N LEU A 266 -3.92 19.90 -16.77
CA LEU A 266 -3.29 21.02 -16.06
C LEU A 266 -2.61 20.55 -14.78
N GLU A 267 -3.27 19.65 -14.06
CA GLU A 267 -2.75 19.01 -12.86
C GLU A 267 -3.18 17.54 -12.83
N GLN A 268 -2.35 16.70 -12.21
CA GLN A 268 -2.49 15.25 -12.18
C GLN A 268 -2.57 14.77 -10.72
N GLU A 269 -2.98 13.52 -10.53
CA GLU A 269 -3.03 12.87 -9.22
C GLU A 269 -3.91 13.61 -8.19
N LEU A 270 -5.08 14.10 -8.62
CA LEU A 270 -5.99 14.86 -7.76
C LEU A 270 -6.69 14.02 -6.67
N ALA A 271 -6.62 12.69 -6.80
CA ALA A 271 -7.33 11.77 -5.93
C ALA A 271 -6.78 11.81 -4.50
N ASN A 272 -7.68 11.73 -3.52
CA ASN A 272 -7.35 11.71 -2.09
C ASN A 272 -6.53 10.48 -1.68
N GLN A 273 -6.65 9.38 -2.43
CA GLN A 273 -5.96 8.11 -2.23
C GLN A 273 -4.99 7.87 -3.39
N LYS A 274 -3.76 7.45 -3.08
CA LYS A 274 -2.73 7.16 -4.09
C LYS A 274 -3.03 5.90 -4.90
N ILE A 275 -3.67 4.91 -4.30
CA ILE A 275 -4.00 3.64 -4.95
C ILE A 275 -5.51 3.59 -5.17
N ASN A 276 -5.95 4.01 -6.35
CA ASN A 276 -7.35 3.95 -6.76
C ASN A 276 -7.46 3.08 -8.01
N GLN A 277 -8.07 1.92 -7.89
CA GLN A 277 -8.20 0.95 -8.98
C GLN A 277 -9.65 0.49 -9.07
N SER A 278 -10.12 0.33 -10.31
CA SER A 278 -11.41 -0.28 -10.60
C SER A 278 -11.19 -1.60 -11.31
N ARG A 279 -11.79 -2.66 -10.77
CA ARG A 279 -11.80 -3.99 -11.37
C ARG A 279 -13.09 -4.17 -12.15
N PHE A 280 -12.95 -4.68 -13.36
CA PHE A 280 -14.00 -4.98 -14.31
C PHE A 280 -14.02 -6.48 -14.58
N ILE A 281 -15.22 -7.01 -14.75
CA ILE A 281 -15.42 -8.34 -15.31
C ILE A 281 -15.88 -8.21 -16.76
N VAL A 282 -15.53 -9.22 -17.56
CA VAL A 282 -15.93 -9.33 -18.96
C VAL A 282 -16.91 -10.48 -19.07
N VAL A 283 -18.12 -10.19 -19.55
CA VAL A 283 -19.20 -11.17 -19.70
C VAL A 283 -19.49 -11.48 -21.17
N ALA A 284 -19.86 -12.72 -21.47
CA ALA A 284 -20.21 -13.20 -22.81
C ALA A 284 -21.35 -14.21 -22.76
N ARG A 285 -22.01 -14.47 -23.90
CA ARG A 285 -23.11 -15.47 -23.99
C ARG A 285 -22.66 -16.90 -23.76
N LYS A 286 -21.43 -17.23 -24.18
CA LYS A 286 -20.84 -18.56 -24.01
C LYS A 286 -19.71 -18.48 -23.00
N ALA A 287 -19.66 -19.43 -22.07
CA ALA A 287 -18.50 -19.64 -21.23
C ALA A 287 -17.28 -20.01 -22.09
N ILE A 288 -16.09 -19.76 -21.57
CA ILE A 288 -14.83 -20.14 -22.19
C ILE A 288 -14.22 -21.33 -21.45
N GLU A 289 -13.46 -22.13 -22.18
CA GLU A 289 -12.57 -23.11 -21.57
C GLU A 289 -11.26 -22.44 -21.18
N VAL A 290 -10.82 -22.68 -19.95
CA VAL A 290 -9.53 -22.19 -19.44
C VAL A 290 -8.60 -23.40 -19.30
N PRO A 291 -7.52 -23.48 -20.09
CA PRO A 291 -6.49 -24.50 -19.90
C PRO A 291 -5.94 -24.53 -18.47
N GLU A 292 -5.75 -25.71 -17.89
CA GLU A 292 -5.25 -25.87 -16.50
C GLU A 292 -3.83 -25.28 -16.28
N GLN A 293 -3.07 -25.05 -17.36
CA GLN A 293 -1.77 -24.38 -17.31
C GLN A 293 -1.86 -22.89 -16.96
N LEU A 294 -3.06 -22.30 -17.05
CA LEU A 294 -3.33 -20.90 -16.74
C LEU A 294 -3.82 -20.73 -15.30
N PRO A 295 -3.28 -19.74 -14.55
CA PRO A 295 -3.95 -19.24 -13.37
C PRO A 295 -5.37 -18.80 -13.75
N ALA A 296 -6.35 -19.37 -13.06
CA ALA A 296 -7.75 -19.16 -13.35
C ALA A 296 -8.48 -18.77 -12.07
N LYS A 297 -9.53 -17.98 -12.26
CA LYS A 297 -10.48 -17.61 -11.22
C LYS A 297 -11.83 -18.16 -11.60
N THR A 298 -12.48 -18.82 -10.65
CA THR A 298 -13.85 -19.29 -10.79
C THR A 298 -14.74 -18.43 -9.91
N THR A 299 -15.65 -17.69 -10.53
CA THR A 299 -16.66 -16.91 -9.81
C THR A 299 -17.92 -17.74 -9.68
N LEU A 300 -18.47 -17.82 -8.47
CA LEU A 300 -19.71 -18.51 -8.17
C LEU A 300 -20.63 -17.66 -7.30
N ILE A 301 -21.92 -17.92 -7.43
CA ILE A 301 -22.95 -17.43 -6.51
C ILE A 301 -23.51 -18.61 -5.75
N MET A 302 -23.70 -18.45 -4.44
CA MET A 302 -24.33 -19.47 -3.62
C MET A 302 -25.28 -18.86 -2.59
N ALA A 303 -26.38 -19.56 -2.30
CA ALA A 303 -27.28 -19.23 -1.19
C ALA A 303 -27.21 -20.36 -0.16
N THR A 304 -26.84 -20.03 1.07
CA THR A 304 -26.73 -20.99 2.18
C THR A 304 -28.07 -21.13 2.92
N GLY A 305 -28.18 -22.14 3.78
CA GLY A 305 -29.34 -22.26 4.68
C GLY A 305 -29.36 -21.15 5.75
N GLN A 306 -30.55 -20.85 6.30
CA GLN A 306 -30.73 -19.92 7.42
C GLN A 306 -30.47 -20.60 8.78
N LYS A 307 -29.22 -21.05 9.00
CA LYS A 307 -28.78 -21.60 10.28
C LYS A 307 -27.47 -20.95 10.71
N PRO A 308 -27.26 -20.70 12.02
CA PRO A 308 -25.96 -20.25 12.51
C PRO A 308 -24.84 -21.17 12.02
N GLY A 309 -23.79 -20.60 11.43
CA GLY A 309 -22.66 -21.36 10.91
C GLY A 309 -22.81 -21.86 9.47
N ALA A 310 -23.96 -21.70 8.80
CA ALA A 310 -24.16 -22.24 7.45
C ALA A 310 -23.14 -21.70 6.41
N LEU A 311 -22.77 -20.41 6.49
CA LEU A 311 -21.70 -19.86 5.66
C LEU A 311 -20.34 -20.48 6.04
N VAL A 312 -20.05 -20.60 7.33
CA VAL A 312 -18.79 -21.16 7.82
C VAL A 312 -18.59 -22.59 7.31
N GLU A 313 -19.63 -23.42 7.32
CA GLU A 313 -19.59 -24.78 6.77
C GLU A 313 -19.20 -24.77 5.28
N ALA A 314 -19.78 -23.85 4.50
CA ALA A 314 -19.41 -23.71 3.07
C ALA A 314 -17.96 -23.25 2.89
N LEU A 315 -17.48 -22.31 3.72
CA LEU A 315 -16.09 -21.83 3.65
C LEU A 315 -15.09 -22.90 4.11
N LEU A 316 -15.47 -23.78 5.03
CA LEU A 316 -14.63 -24.88 5.48
C LEU A 316 -14.37 -25.89 4.35
N ILE A 317 -15.36 -26.16 3.49
CA ILE A 317 -15.16 -27.02 2.31
C ILE A 317 -14.05 -26.46 1.41
N LEU A 318 -14.08 -25.15 1.11
CA LEU A 318 -13.05 -24.51 0.28
C LEU A 318 -11.67 -24.61 0.95
N LYS A 319 -11.60 -24.41 2.27
CA LYS A 319 -10.37 -24.55 3.04
C LYS A 319 -9.82 -25.99 3.02
N ASP A 320 -10.66 -26.99 3.19
CA ASP A 320 -10.27 -28.40 3.24
C ASP A 320 -9.71 -28.89 1.89
N HIS A 321 -10.20 -28.30 0.79
CA HIS A 321 -9.66 -28.50 -0.57
C HIS A 321 -8.49 -27.56 -0.92
N ASN A 322 -8.01 -26.76 0.03
CA ASN A 322 -6.92 -25.79 -0.13
C ASN A 322 -7.16 -24.77 -1.27
N LEU A 323 -8.41 -24.34 -1.42
CA LEU A 323 -8.84 -23.35 -2.41
C LEU A 323 -8.83 -21.96 -1.79
N ASN A 324 -8.03 -21.04 -2.37
CA ASN A 324 -8.00 -19.65 -1.93
C ASN A 324 -9.23 -18.89 -2.42
N MET A 325 -9.81 -18.06 -1.56
CA MET A 325 -10.85 -17.11 -1.94
C MET A 325 -10.26 -15.71 -2.04
N SER A 326 -10.42 -15.08 -3.19
CA SER A 326 -9.98 -13.70 -3.42
C SER A 326 -11.11 -12.69 -3.17
N LYS A 327 -12.37 -13.12 -3.12
CA LYS A 327 -13.52 -12.25 -2.81
C LYS A 327 -14.68 -13.01 -2.18
N LEU A 328 -15.37 -12.37 -1.25
CA LEU A 328 -16.64 -12.81 -0.66
C LEU A 328 -17.52 -11.57 -0.42
N GLU A 329 -18.69 -11.51 -1.04
CA GLU A 329 -19.66 -10.41 -0.90
C GLU A 329 -21.06 -10.98 -0.66
N SER A 330 -21.82 -10.42 0.30
CA SER A 330 -23.21 -10.82 0.55
C SER A 330 -24.20 -9.81 -0.03
N ARG A 331 -25.28 -10.31 -0.62
CA ARG A 331 -26.40 -9.51 -1.13
C ARG A 331 -27.73 -10.11 -0.70
N PRO A 332 -28.70 -9.29 -0.26
CA PRO A 332 -30.04 -9.80 0.03
C PRO A 332 -30.69 -10.31 -1.26
N ILE A 333 -31.40 -11.43 -1.19
CA ILE A 333 -32.16 -11.95 -2.33
C ILE A 333 -33.49 -11.20 -2.45
N PRO A 334 -33.76 -10.50 -3.56
CA PRO A 334 -35.03 -9.79 -3.74
C PRO A 334 -36.23 -10.73 -3.64
N GLY A 335 -37.21 -10.38 -2.82
CA GLY A 335 -38.45 -11.15 -2.65
C GLY A 335 -38.40 -12.24 -1.56
N THR A 336 -37.24 -12.56 -1.01
CA THR A 336 -37.10 -13.50 0.13
C THR A 336 -36.40 -12.81 1.31
N PRO A 337 -37.16 -12.25 2.26
CA PRO A 337 -36.58 -11.56 3.42
C PRO A 337 -35.60 -12.46 4.18
N TRP A 338 -34.44 -11.91 4.54
CA TRP A 338 -33.41 -12.56 5.35
C TRP A 338 -32.69 -13.75 4.67
N GLU A 339 -32.91 -13.97 3.37
CA GLU A 339 -32.05 -14.85 2.57
C GLU A 339 -30.97 -14.02 1.90
N GLU A 340 -29.72 -14.47 2.05
CA GLU A 340 -28.54 -13.83 1.46
C GLU A 340 -27.96 -14.73 0.37
N MET A 341 -27.54 -14.10 -0.71
CA MET A 341 -26.74 -14.68 -1.75
C MET A 341 -25.30 -14.20 -1.59
N PHE A 342 -24.37 -15.13 -1.60
CA PHE A 342 -22.94 -14.88 -1.51
C PHE A 342 -22.32 -14.98 -2.89
N TYR A 343 -21.50 -14.00 -3.24
CA TYR A 343 -20.64 -13.99 -4.42
C TYR A 343 -19.23 -14.30 -3.99
N LEU A 344 -18.62 -15.26 -4.67
CA LEU A 344 -17.30 -15.75 -4.34
C LEU A 344 -16.43 -15.78 -5.58
N ASP A 345 -15.23 -15.24 -5.43
CA ASP A 345 -14.13 -15.52 -6.35
C ASP A 345 -13.19 -16.52 -5.70
N VAL A 346 -12.99 -17.66 -6.37
CA VAL A 346 -12.08 -18.72 -5.95
C VAL A 346 -10.93 -18.78 -6.94
N ASP A 347 -9.69 -18.74 -6.46
CA ASP A 347 -8.48 -18.77 -7.27
C ASP A 347 -8.16 -20.22 -7.72
N ALA A 348 -9.07 -20.79 -8.49
CA ALA A 348 -8.98 -22.15 -9.01
C ALA A 348 -9.59 -22.26 -10.40
N ASN A 349 -9.04 -23.17 -11.20
CA ASN A 349 -9.64 -23.57 -12.47
C ASN A 349 -10.83 -24.50 -12.21
N LEU A 350 -11.95 -24.27 -12.90
CA LEU A 350 -13.14 -25.09 -12.81
C LEU A 350 -12.87 -26.57 -13.11
N ALA A 351 -11.99 -26.88 -14.08
CA ALA A 351 -11.67 -28.26 -14.45
C ALA A 351 -10.78 -28.99 -13.42
N SER A 352 -10.19 -28.27 -12.45
CA SER A 352 -9.30 -28.88 -11.47
C SER A 352 -10.05 -29.85 -10.55
N ILE A 353 -9.40 -30.95 -10.18
CA ILE A 353 -9.98 -31.99 -9.33
C ILE A 353 -10.46 -31.42 -7.99
N ALA A 354 -9.65 -30.56 -7.36
CA ALA A 354 -9.99 -29.91 -6.08
C ALA A 354 -11.25 -29.04 -6.21
N MET A 355 -11.37 -28.25 -7.29
CA MET A 355 -12.55 -27.41 -7.51
C MET A 355 -13.80 -28.24 -7.79
N GLN A 356 -13.70 -29.30 -8.61
CA GLN A 356 -14.82 -30.20 -8.89
C GLN A 356 -15.31 -30.91 -7.62
N GLN A 357 -14.40 -31.36 -6.77
CA GLN A 357 -14.75 -31.99 -5.48
C GLN A 357 -15.42 -30.99 -4.53
N ALA A 358 -14.83 -29.79 -4.39
CA ALA A 358 -15.41 -28.74 -3.56
C ALA A 358 -16.81 -28.31 -4.04
N LEU A 359 -17.02 -28.16 -5.35
CA LEU A 359 -18.33 -27.83 -5.92
C LEU A 359 -19.37 -28.92 -5.64
N ALA A 360 -19.03 -30.20 -5.79
CA ALA A 360 -19.95 -31.30 -5.49
C ALA A 360 -20.35 -31.35 -4.00
N GLU A 361 -19.46 -30.95 -3.10
CA GLU A 361 -19.78 -30.83 -1.67
C GLU A 361 -20.62 -29.58 -1.37
N LEU A 362 -20.29 -28.43 -1.96
CA LEU A 362 -21.06 -27.19 -1.84
C LEU A 362 -22.48 -27.33 -2.39
N GLU A 363 -22.67 -28.03 -3.52
CA GLU A 363 -23.99 -28.32 -4.09
C GLU A 363 -24.90 -29.10 -3.14
N ARG A 364 -24.34 -29.96 -2.27
CA ARG A 364 -25.12 -30.71 -1.28
C ARG A 364 -25.48 -29.88 -0.06
N LEU A 365 -24.64 -28.91 0.29
CA LEU A 365 -24.79 -28.08 1.49
C LEU A 365 -25.65 -26.83 1.24
N THR A 366 -25.52 -26.23 0.06
CA THR A 366 -26.16 -24.97 -0.31
C THR A 366 -27.56 -25.19 -0.88
N ARG A 367 -28.44 -24.20 -0.75
CA ARG A 367 -29.79 -24.25 -1.34
C ARG A 367 -29.76 -23.96 -2.83
N PHE A 368 -28.79 -23.16 -3.24
CA PHE A 368 -28.56 -22.74 -4.60
C PHE A 368 -27.07 -22.49 -4.77
N ILE A 369 -26.52 -22.95 -5.88
CA ILE A 369 -25.17 -22.60 -6.33
C ILE A 369 -25.19 -22.52 -7.85
N LYS A 370 -24.51 -21.52 -8.40
CA LYS A 370 -24.32 -21.34 -9.83
C LYS A 370 -22.91 -20.80 -10.07
N VAL A 371 -22.19 -21.46 -10.97
CA VAL A 371 -20.91 -20.94 -11.48
C VAL A 371 -21.23 -19.85 -12.49
N LEU A 372 -20.76 -18.63 -12.24
CA LEU A 372 -20.89 -17.50 -13.17
C LEU A 372 -19.83 -17.53 -14.26
N GLY A 373 -18.67 -18.15 -14.02
CA GLY A 373 -17.66 -18.36 -15.05
C GLY A 373 -16.32 -18.79 -14.48
N CYS A 374 -15.49 -19.35 -15.36
CA CYS A 374 -14.08 -19.63 -15.10
C CYS A 374 -13.27 -18.89 -16.15
N TYR A 375 -12.33 -18.05 -15.72
CA TYR A 375 -11.59 -17.17 -16.61
C TYR A 375 -10.14 -16.98 -16.16
N PRO A 376 -9.20 -16.66 -17.07
CA PRO A 376 -7.81 -16.42 -16.71
C PRO A 376 -7.68 -15.20 -15.78
N CYS A 377 -6.86 -15.29 -14.75
CA CYS A 377 -6.53 -14.14 -13.91
C CYS A 377 -5.67 -13.13 -14.68
N GLU A 378 -6.00 -11.84 -14.61
CA GLU A 378 -5.18 -10.78 -15.25
C GLU A 378 -4.04 -10.32 -14.34
N THR A 379 -4.26 -10.25 -13.02
CA THR A 379 -3.24 -9.89 -12.02
C THR A 379 -2.38 -11.09 -11.66
N VAL A 380 -1.34 -11.35 -12.46
CA VAL A 380 -0.24 -12.21 -12.01
C VAL A 380 0.87 -11.29 -11.50
N GLU A 381 1.02 -11.19 -10.18
CA GLU A 381 2.07 -10.36 -9.59
C GLU A 381 3.43 -10.66 -10.22
N PRO A 382 4.19 -9.64 -10.66
CA PRO A 382 5.53 -9.84 -11.18
C PRO A 382 6.38 -10.61 -10.17
N THR A 383 7.13 -11.59 -10.66
CA THR A 383 8.04 -12.36 -9.81
C THR A 383 9.07 -11.41 -9.18
N GLN A 384 8.96 -11.20 -7.87
CA GLN A 384 9.90 -10.36 -7.12
C GLN A 384 11.16 -11.15 -6.75
N LEU A 385 12.33 -10.59 -7.07
CA LEU A 385 13.62 -11.05 -6.54
C LEU A 385 13.77 -10.54 -5.12
N SER A 386 14.30 -11.37 -4.22
CA SER A 386 14.62 -10.90 -2.87
C SER A 386 15.78 -9.89 -2.92
N HIS A 387 15.80 -8.92 -2.01
CA HIS A 387 16.88 -7.95 -1.89
C HIS A 387 18.27 -8.61 -1.78
N SER A 388 18.34 -9.81 -1.19
CA SER A 388 19.55 -10.63 -1.09
C SER A 388 20.05 -11.18 -2.45
N GLN A 389 19.16 -11.47 -3.40
CA GLN A 389 19.51 -11.99 -4.72
C GLN A 389 19.97 -10.89 -5.69
N LEU A 390 19.64 -9.63 -5.39
CA LEU A 390 20.15 -8.45 -6.10
C LEU A 390 21.60 -8.12 -5.68
N LEU A 391 22.09 -8.64 -4.57
CA LEU A 391 23.40 -8.32 -3.98
C LEU A 391 24.42 -9.45 -4.19
N ILE A 392 24.81 -9.71 -5.44
CA ILE A 392 26.08 -10.40 -5.75
C ILE A 392 26.89 -9.50 -6.69
N GLU A 393 27.75 -8.65 -6.15
CA GLU A 393 28.65 -7.79 -6.92
C GLU A 393 30.06 -8.41 -7.05
N PRO A 394 30.69 -8.40 -8.24
CA PRO A 394 32.11 -8.68 -8.40
C PRO A 394 32.97 -7.45 -8.05
N GLU A 395 34.16 -7.68 -7.49
CA GLU A 395 35.05 -6.71 -6.85
C GLU A 395 35.72 -5.62 -7.75
N SER A 396 35.36 -5.46 -9.02
CA SER A 396 36.19 -4.65 -9.94
C SER A 396 35.44 -3.57 -10.74
N SER A 397 34.91 -2.54 -10.06
CA SER A 397 34.79 -1.18 -10.59
C SER A 397 34.12 -0.24 -9.58
N ARG A 398 34.83 0.07 -8.49
CA ARG A 398 34.56 1.27 -7.70
C ARG A 398 35.24 2.45 -8.37
N GLN A 399 34.46 3.29 -9.05
CA GLN A 399 34.56 4.74 -8.90
C GLN A 399 33.20 5.39 -9.22
N ASP A 400 32.54 5.75 -8.11
CA ASP A 400 31.60 6.85 -7.87
C ASP A 400 30.20 6.89 -8.51
N SER A 401 29.28 6.09 -7.97
CA SER A 401 28.00 6.53 -7.33
C SER A 401 27.15 5.29 -6.98
N ALA A 402 26.65 5.00 -5.77
CA ALA A 402 26.87 5.45 -4.41
C ALA A 402 26.86 4.16 -3.54
N LYS A 403 27.71 4.08 -2.51
CA LYS A 403 27.78 2.92 -1.59
C LYS A 403 26.38 2.58 -1.05
N PRO A 404 26.07 1.30 -0.72
CA PRO A 404 24.92 1.03 0.16
C PRO A 404 25.05 1.98 1.35
N SER A 405 24.02 2.80 1.55
CA SER A 405 23.98 3.74 2.66
C SER A 405 24.40 2.95 3.90
N PRO A 406 25.44 3.39 4.63
CA PRO A 406 25.86 2.65 5.80
C PRO A 406 24.64 2.47 6.70
N GLN A 407 24.42 1.25 7.19
CA GLN A 407 23.42 0.97 8.22
C GLN A 407 23.91 1.64 9.49
N ARG A 408 23.64 2.95 9.59
CA ARG A 408 24.27 3.85 10.56
C ARG A 408 23.86 3.48 11.98
N HIS A 409 22.69 2.85 12.17
CA HIS A 409 22.23 2.33 13.46
C HIS A 409 22.96 1.06 13.92
N SER A 410 23.61 0.33 13.00
CA SER A 410 24.11 -1.02 13.28
C SER A 410 25.40 -1.03 14.12
N ARG A 411 25.57 -2.05 14.96
CA ARG A 411 26.85 -2.29 15.65
C ARG A 411 28.00 -2.59 14.70
N HIS A 412 27.71 -3.03 13.48
CA HIS A 412 28.72 -3.16 12.43
C HIS A 412 29.28 -1.79 12.02
N TYR A 413 28.42 -0.78 11.92
CA TYR A 413 28.83 0.60 11.64
C TYR A 413 29.52 1.26 12.84
N LYS A 414 28.97 1.08 14.04
CA LYS A 414 29.54 1.61 15.29
C LYS A 414 29.49 0.54 16.39
N PRO A 415 30.60 -0.14 16.70
CA PRO A 415 30.61 -1.21 17.70
C PRO A 415 30.23 -0.76 19.11
N ALA A 416 30.69 0.44 19.50
CA ALA A 416 30.41 1.02 20.81
C ALA A 416 28.98 1.57 20.88
N SER A 417 28.27 1.28 21.98
CA SER A 417 26.94 1.84 22.22
C SER A 417 26.98 3.38 22.22
N THR A 418 26.01 4.00 21.57
CA THR A 418 25.79 5.45 21.65
C THR A 418 25.42 5.82 23.08
N GLU A 419 25.99 6.92 23.55
CA GLU A 419 25.67 7.54 24.83
C GLU A 419 25.01 8.88 24.54
N ILE A 420 23.88 9.14 25.19
CA ILE A 420 23.16 10.41 25.10
C ILE A 420 23.08 10.99 26.50
N SER A 421 23.64 12.19 26.64
CA SER A 421 23.62 12.97 27.87
C SER A 421 22.85 14.26 27.61
N CYS A 422 21.72 14.44 28.28
CA CYS A 422 20.89 15.63 28.21
C CYS A 422 20.62 16.10 29.65
N GLY A 423 21.33 17.15 30.08
CA GLY A 423 21.32 17.57 31.49
C GLY A 423 21.75 16.45 32.43
N GLN A 424 20.84 16.01 33.30
CA GLN A 424 21.08 14.88 34.23
C GLN A 424 20.63 13.52 33.67
N LEU A 425 19.93 13.50 32.55
CA LEU A 425 19.50 12.28 31.90
C LEU A 425 20.66 11.68 31.10
N LYS A 426 20.96 10.41 31.38
CA LYS A 426 21.95 9.62 30.64
C LYS A 426 21.34 8.32 30.15
N LEU A 427 21.52 8.03 28.87
CA LEU A 427 21.04 6.82 28.20
C LEU A 427 22.18 6.16 27.41
N GLY A 428 22.21 4.83 27.43
CA GLY A 428 23.25 4.03 26.79
C GLY A 428 24.38 3.65 27.74
N GLN A 429 25.27 2.76 27.27
CA GLN A 429 26.41 2.21 28.05
C GLN A 429 26.02 1.67 29.45
N GLY A 430 24.85 1.04 29.57
CA GLY A 430 24.39 0.46 30.84
C GLY A 430 23.82 1.47 31.84
N GLN A 431 23.67 2.74 31.44
CA GLN A 431 22.87 3.71 32.19
C GLN A 431 21.39 3.44 31.96
N PHE A 432 20.60 3.59 33.04
CA PHE A 432 19.16 3.41 33.02
C PHE A 432 18.46 4.71 33.41
N ALA A 433 17.43 5.11 32.66
CA ALA A 433 16.60 6.26 33.01
C ALA A 433 15.09 5.93 33.01
N ALA A 434 14.36 6.58 33.91
CA ALA A 434 12.91 6.57 33.93
C ALA A 434 12.37 7.95 33.50
N LEU A 435 11.42 7.93 32.58
CA LEU A 435 10.72 9.09 32.03
C LEU A 435 9.24 9.03 32.39
N ALA A 436 8.68 10.14 32.86
CA ALA A 436 7.24 10.25 33.13
C ALA A 436 6.52 10.80 31.90
N GLN A 437 5.49 10.14 31.43
CA GLN A 437 4.64 10.65 30.34
C GLN A 437 3.38 11.29 30.91
N LEU A 438 3.16 12.54 30.52
CA LEU A 438 2.00 13.34 30.92
C LEU A 438 1.26 13.84 29.68
N ASN A 439 -0.07 13.86 29.75
CA ASN A 439 -0.92 14.41 28.69
C ASN A 439 -1.27 15.86 28.99
N LEU A 440 -1.20 16.73 27.98
CA LEU A 440 -1.68 18.11 28.05
C LEU A 440 -3.22 18.17 27.92
N PRO A 441 -3.91 19.14 28.56
CA PRO A 441 -3.38 20.34 29.19
C PRO A 441 -2.98 20.12 30.64
N ILE A 442 -1.91 20.81 31.04
CA ILE A 442 -1.44 20.88 32.43
C ILE A 442 -1.41 22.35 32.81
N ASP A 443 -2.08 22.70 33.91
CA ASP A 443 -1.98 24.03 34.46
C ASP A 443 -0.61 24.23 35.13
N ALA A 444 0.16 25.20 34.63
CA ALA A 444 1.53 25.42 35.10
C ALA A 444 1.60 25.82 36.58
N ALA A 445 0.58 26.53 37.10
CA ALA A 445 0.58 26.97 38.51
C ALA A 445 0.45 25.78 39.47
N SER A 446 -0.39 24.81 39.13
CA SER A 446 -0.58 23.57 39.91
C SER A 446 0.47 22.48 39.64
N PHE A 447 1.28 22.60 38.58
CA PHE A 447 2.27 21.57 38.21
C PHE A 447 3.58 21.63 39.01
N ALA A 448 3.97 22.78 39.55
CA ALA A 448 5.27 22.93 40.21
C ALA A 448 5.53 21.91 41.36
N PRO A 449 4.57 21.63 42.26
CA PRO A 449 4.73 20.58 43.27
C PRO A 449 4.87 19.19 42.66
N SER A 450 4.10 18.89 41.59
CA SER A 450 4.16 17.61 40.89
C SER A 450 5.51 17.39 40.21
N ALA A 451 6.10 18.42 39.60
CA ALA A 451 7.44 18.33 39.01
C ALA A 451 8.50 17.95 40.06
N LYS A 452 8.45 18.56 41.25
CA LYS A 452 9.35 18.19 42.35
C LYS A 452 9.11 16.75 42.83
N ALA A 453 7.85 16.34 42.98
CA ALA A 453 7.50 14.99 43.39
C ALA A 453 7.94 13.92 42.38
N LEU A 454 7.86 14.19 41.08
CA LEU A 454 8.40 13.31 40.03
C LEU A 454 9.91 13.15 40.16
N ARG A 455 10.63 14.24 40.45
CA ARG A 455 12.08 14.18 40.68
C ARG A 455 12.41 13.36 41.92
N GLU A 456 11.71 13.58 43.02
CA GLU A 456 11.86 12.81 44.27
C GLU A 456 11.56 11.32 44.09
N ALA A 457 10.61 10.98 43.20
CA ALA A 457 10.32 9.59 42.82
C ALA A 457 11.41 8.93 41.98
N GLY A 458 12.37 9.69 41.43
CA GLY A 458 13.51 9.17 40.65
C GLY A 458 13.37 9.27 39.13
N PHE A 459 12.37 10.01 38.63
CA PHE A 459 12.30 10.34 37.20
C PHE A 459 13.42 11.32 36.81
N GLN A 460 13.89 11.21 35.56
CA GLN A 460 14.95 12.05 35.01
C GLN A 460 14.45 13.01 33.91
N GLY A 461 13.26 12.76 33.36
CA GLY A 461 12.63 13.62 32.38
C GLY A 461 11.13 13.38 32.29
N VAL A 462 10.45 14.27 31.57
CA VAL A 462 9.01 14.29 31.39
C VAL A 462 8.66 14.42 29.91
N VAL A 463 7.91 13.45 29.39
CA VAL A 463 7.33 13.46 28.04
C VAL A 463 5.99 14.17 28.07
N LEU A 464 5.91 15.32 27.42
CA LEU A 464 4.70 16.11 27.23
C LEU A 464 4.03 15.71 25.91
N SER A 465 2.92 15.00 26.00
CA SER A 465 2.15 14.52 24.84
C SER A 465 0.99 15.47 24.46
N THR A 466 0.42 15.29 23.27
CA THR A 466 -0.82 15.95 22.74
C THR A 466 -0.77 17.48 22.57
N LEU A 467 0.17 18.00 21.77
CA LEU A 467 0.34 19.43 21.48
C LEU A 467 -0.75 20.05 20.60
N THR A 468 -1.14 19.38 19.51
CA THR A 468 -2.00 19.94 18.44
C THR A 468 -3.44 20.19 18.83
N ARG A 469 -3.88 19.73 20.00
CA ARG A 469 -5.23 19.98 20.52
C ARG A 469 -5.31 21.19 21.44
N GLN A 470 -4.21 21.94 21.62
CA GLN A 470 -4.12 23.00 22.63
C GLN A 470 -3.91 24.39 22.03
N PRO A 471 -4.93 25.27 22.02
CA PRO A 471 -4.81 26.64 21.49
C PRO A 471 -3.78 27.50 22.23
N ASN A 472 -3.43 27.13 23.47
CA ASN A 472 -2.49 27.87 24.33
C ASN A 472 -1.09 27.23 24.45
N ALA A 473 -0.76 26.22 23.63
CA ALA A 473 0.53 25.51 23.70
C ALA A 473 1.74 26.45 23.66
N LYS A 474 1.69 27.48 22.80
CA LYS A 474 2.74 28.52 22.66
C LYS A 474 3.05 29.27 23.96
N GLN A 475 2.07 29.46 24.83
CA GLN A 475 2.24 30.15 26.10
C GLN A 475 2.54 29.20 27.27
N GLN A 476 2.08 27.96 27.19
CA GLN A 476 2.20 26.98 28.28
C GLN A 476 3.53 26.22 28.27
N LEU A 477 4.02 25.80 27.10
CA LEU A 477 5.23 24.96 27.03
C LEU A 477 6.47 25.62 27.63
N PRO A 478 6.79 26.91 27.38
CA PRO A 478 7.96 27.54 28.01
C PRO A 478 7.85 27.61 29.54
N LYS A 479 6.62 27.76 30.06
CA LYS A 479 6.39 27.76 31.52
C LYS A 479 6.61 26.38 32.12
N LEU A 480 6.08 25.33 31.49
CA LEU A 480 6.28 23.95 31.91
C LEU A 480 7.76 23.56 31.84
N GLN A 481 8.46 23.93 30.76
CA GLN A 481 9.89 23.73 30.62
C GLN A 481 10.67 24.38 31.78
N SER A 482 10.37 25.64 32.11
CA SER A 482 11.01 26.34 33.23
C SER A 482 10.81 25.61 34.56
N LEU A 483 9.61 25.10 34.83
CA LEU A 483 9.31 24.33 36.03
C LEU A 483 10.05 22.98 36.07
N LEU A 484 10.11 22.27 34.94
CA LEU A 484 10.85 21.01 34.81
C LEU A 484 12.35 21.24 35.05
N ASN A 485 12.91 22.29 34.46
CA ASN A 485 14.31 22.67 34.64
C ASN A 485 14.62 23.05 36.10
N GLN A 486 13.74 23.79 36.78
CA GLN A 486 13.88 24.09 38.21
C GLN A 486 13.83 22.83 39.08
N ALA A 487 13.04 21.83 38.69
CA ALA A 487 13.00 20.52 39.36
C ALA A 487 14.15 19.59 38.96
N GLY A 488 14.98 19.96 37.98
CA GLY A 488 16.08 19.13 37.47
C GLY A 488 15.62 17.97 36.58
N LEU A 489 14.48 18.10 35.90
CA LEU A 489 13.92 17.14 34.95
C LEU A 489 14.09 17.65 33.52
N GLN A 490 14.45 16.76 32.59
CA GLN A 490 14.49 17.11 31.16
C GLN A 490 13.09 17.17 30.57
N SER A 491 12.84 18.18 29.74
CA SER A 491 11.61 18.35 28.98
C SER A 491 11.70 17.62 27.64
N ILE A 492 10.78 16.69 27.40
CA ILE A 492 10.65 15.96 26.15
C ILE A 492 9.28 16.31 25.54
N VAL A 493 9.25 16.70 24.27
CA VAL A 493 8.01 17.14 23.62
C VAL A 493 7.68 16.22 22.44
N THR A 494 6.46 15.66 22.43
CA THR A 494 6.01 14.73 21.39
C THR A 494 5.55 15.45 20.13
N LEU A 495 6.14 15.12 18.99
CA LEU A 495 5.79 15.63 17.67
C LEU A 495 4.81 14.70 16.97
N GLU A 496 3.62 15.22 16.67
CA GLU A 496 2.62 14.57 15.82
C GLU A 496 2.49 15.26 14.45
N HIS A 497 2.90 16.53 14.32
CA HIS A 497 2.81 17.30 13.08
C HIS A 497 4.07 18.15 12.86
N ALA A 498 4.43 18.40 11.59
CA ALA A 498 5.64 19.15 11.25
C ALA A 498 5.59 20.63 11.69
N GLU A 499 4.39 21.22 11.74
CA GLU A 499 4.17 22.60 12.19
C GLU A 499 4.52 22.84 13.66
N ASP A 500 4.50 21.79 14.49
CA ASP A 500 4.83 21.87 15.91
C ASP A 500 6.34 21.96 16.16
N LEU A 501 7.17 21.58 15.18
CA LEU A 501 8.61 21.45 15.34
C LEU A 501 9.25 22.74 15.83
N ALA A 502 8.89 23.88 15.24
CA ALA A 502 9.43 25.19 15.62
C ALA A 502 9.09 25.56 17.07
N LEU A 503 7.88 25.24 17.53
CA LEU A 503 7.48 25.49 18.91
C LEU A 503 8.17 24.52 19.87
N ALA A 504 8.19 23.23 19.53
CA ALA A 504 8.82 22.19 20.35
C ALA A 504 10.31 22.47 20.57
N GLN A 505 11.03 22.91 19.53
CA GLN A 505 12.45 23.29 19.64
C GLN A 505 12.73 24.39 20.66
N THR A 506 11.80 25.32 20.86
CA THR A 506 12.00 26.41 21.83
C THR A 506 11.78 25.97 23.28
N ALA A 507 11.07 24.85 23.49
CA ALA A 507 10.56 24.47 24.79
C ALA A 507 10.93 23.03 25.22
N ALA A 508 11.75 22.33 24.43
CA ALA A 508 12.13 20.94 24.67
C ALA A 508 13.65 20.79 24.73
N ASP A 509 14.12 19.98 25.68
CA ASP A 509 15.51 19.52 25.73
C ASP A 509 15.72 18.31 24.80
N MET A 510 14.65 17.57 24.51
CA MET A 510 14.62 16.44 23.58
C MET A 510 13.28 16.38 22.83
N LEU A 511 13.27 15.79 21.64
CA LEU A 511 12.07 15.60 20.83
C LEU A 511 11.68 14.13 20.77
N LEU A 512 10.39 13.82 20.86
CA LEU A 512 9.88 12.47 20.63
C LEU A 512 9.03 12.45 19.36
N LEU A 513 9.44 11.69 18.36
CA LEU A 513 8.64 11.45 17.16
C LEU A 513 7.72 10.25 17.40
N SER A 514 6.41 10.49 17.38
CA SER A 514 5.41 9.43 17.61
C SER A 514 5.46 8.35 16.53
N GLY A 515 5.09 7.11 16.88
CA GLY A 515 5.08 5.98 15.94
C GLY A 515 4.16 6.19 14.74
N LYS A 516 3.15 7.07 14.86
CA LYS A 516 2.28 7.49 13.74
C LYS A 516 3.04 8.25 12.66
N GLN A 517 4.09 8.99 13.04
CA GLN A 517 4.91 9.78 12.14
C GLN A 517 6.21 9.08 11.73
N MET A 518 6.41 7.82 12.13
CA MET A 518 7.62 7.05 11.82
C MET A 518 7.93 7.00 10.31
N TYR A 519 6.91 6.97 9.45
CA TYR A 519 7.06 6.95 7.98
C TYR A 519 7.07 8.33 7.32
N ASN A 520 6.99 9.41 8.09
CA ASN A 520 6.95 10.78 7.56
C ASN A 520 8.37 11.26 7.21
N THR A 521 8.78 11.07 5.96
CA THR A 521 10.14 11.38 5.48
C THR A 521 10.50 12.87 5.59
N GLU A 522 9.54 13.78 5.41
CA GLU A 522 9.76 15.21 5.59
C GLU A 522 10.15 15.54 7.04
N LEU A 523 9.40 14.99 8.00
CA LEU A 523 9.65 15.21 9.42
C LEU A 523 10.92 14.48 9.89
N LEU A 524 11.20 13.27 9.40
CA LEU A 524 12.45 12.56 9.64
C LEU A 524 13.67 13.36 9.14
N ASN A 525 13.61 13.91 7.92
CA ASN A 525 14.70 14.73 7.38
C ASN A 525 14.86 16.03 8.17
N ALA A 526 13.75 16.70 8.52
CA ALA A 526 13.77 17.91 9.34
C ALA A 526 14.39 17.67 10.72
N LEU A 527 14.12 16.51 11.34
CA LEU A 527 14.68 16.09 12.62
C LEU A 527 16.13 15.61 12.52
N GLY A 528 16.51 15.04 11.37
CA GLY A 528 17.88 14.63 11.08
C GLY A 528 18.86 15.80 11.07
N GLY A 529 18.41 16.99 10.68
CA GLY A 529 19.20 18.22 10.75
C GLY A 529 19.22 18.93 12.12
N GLN A 530 18.60 18.36 13.17
CA GLN A 530 18.50 19.00 14.48
C GLN A 530 19.65 18.61 15.41
N ASN A 531 20.00 19.53 16.32
CA ASN A 531 21.00 19.31 17.36
C ASN A 531 20.41 18.77 18.67
N LEU A 532 19.08 18.68 18.79
CA LEU A 532 18.43 18.09 19.96
C LEU A 532 18.39 16.56 19.84
N PRO A 533 18.54 15.82 20.95
CA PRO A 533 18.29 14.39 20.95
C PRO A 533 16.87 14.06 20.50
N VAL A 534 16.73 13.00 19.71
CA VAL A 534 15.46 12.54 19.17
C VAL A 534 15.16 11.13 19.67
N ILE A 535 13.96 10.93 20.18
CA ILE A 535 13.39 9.62 20.49
C ILE A 535 12.48 9.23 19.32
N LEU A 536 12.79 8.14 18.64
CA LEU A 536 11.97 7.58 17.55
C LEU A 536 11.12 6.43 18.08
N GLU A 537 9.82 6.66 18.22
CA GLU A 537 8.88 5.62 18.62
C GLU A 537 8.52 4.70 17.44
N ARG A 538 8.46 3.39 17.69
CA ARG A 538 8.06 2.39 16.69
C ARG A 538 6.57 2.47 16.41
N ASN A 539 6.17 2.41 15.13
CA ASN A 539 4.77 2.20 14.79
C ASN A 539 4.31 0.78 15.20
N PRO A 540 3.15 0.61 15.87
CA PRO A 540 2.68 -0.72 16.29
C PRO A 540 2.51 -1.77 15.18
N MET A 541 2.39 -1.33 13.93
CA MET A 541 2.28 -2.18 12.73
C MET A 541 3.61 -2.39 11.99
N ALA A 542 4.68 -1.70 12.37
CA ALA A 542 5.95 -1.74 11.66
C ALA A 542 6.79 -2.94 12.07
N SER A 543 7.53 -3.50 11.11
CA SER A 543 8.62 -4.42 11.42
C SER A 543 9.80 -3.70 12.08
N GLN A 544 10.71 -4.44 12.70
CA GLN A 544 11.96 -3.88 13.22
C GLN A 544 12.82 -3.25 12.11
N GLN A 545 12.78 -3.83 10.90
CA GLN A 545 13.53 -3.33 9.76
C GLN A 545 13.00 -1.97 9.28
N ASP A 546 11.68 -1.78 9.26
CA ASP A 546 11.06 -0.50 8.88
C ASP A 546 11.44 0.61 9.87
N TRP A 547 11.46 0.25 11.15
CA TRP A 547 11.85 1.15 12.22
C TRP A 547 13.32 1.58 12.12
N LEU A 548 14.22 0.61 11.89
CA LEU A 548 15.66 0.87 11.70
C LEU A 548 15.95 1.66 10.41
N THR A 549 15.16 1.46 9.36
CA THR A 549 15.25 2.26 8.12
C THR A 549 14.89 3.74 8.38
N SER A 550 13.87 3.97 9.21
CA SER A 550 13.49 5.33 9.65
C SER A 550 14.59 5.95 10.54
N ALA A 551 15.20 5.15 11.41
CA ALA A 551 16.35 5.57 12.22
C ALA A 551 17.57 5.95 11.34
N ASP A 552 17.86 5.18 10.28
CA ASP A 552 18.93 5.50 9.34
C ASP A 552 18.71 6.81 8.60
N THR A 553 17.45 7.17 8.33
CA THR A 553 17.11 8.46 7.72
C THR A 553 17.50 9.62 8.63
N LEU A 554 17.18 9.54 9.93
CA LEU A 554 17.58 10.54 10.93
C LEU A 554 19.11 10.63 11.08
N LEU A 555 19.78 9.48 11.17
CA LEU A 555 21.24 9.40 11.29
C LEU A 555 21.95 9.93 10.03
N ALA A 556 21.38 9.68 8.84
CA ALA A 556 21.89 10.20 7.58
C ALA A 556 21.72 11.72 7.48
N GLY A 557 20.66 12.28 8.05
CA GLY A 557 20.44 13.72 8.17
C GLY A 557 21.45 14.44 9.08
N GLY A 558 22.17 13.69 9.93
CA GLY A 558 23.26 14.20 10.78
C GLY A 558 23.03 14.05 12.28
N ASN A 559 21.80 13.77 12.71
CA ASN A 559 21.47 13.67 14.13
C ASN A 559 21.93 12.34 14.72
N GLN A 560 23.11 12.34 15.34
CA GLN A 560 23.70 11.17 16.01
C GLN A 560 23.17 10.93 17.43
N GLN A 561 22.29 11.81 17.94
CA GLN A 561 21.69 11.73 19.26
C GLN A 561 20.31 11.06 19.20
N LEU A 562 20.27 9.89 18.57
CA LEU A 562 19.04 9.13 18.33
C LEU A 562 18.83 8.03 19.37
N ILE A 563 17.60 7.92 19.87
CA ILE A 563 17.11 6.91 20.81
C ILE A 563 15.95 6.18 20.16
N LEU A 564 15.91 4.87 20.30
CA LEU A 564 14.78 4.05 19.87
C LEU A 564 13.79 3.90 21.04
N CYS A 565 12.49 4.06 20.82
CA CYS A 565 11.44 3.73 21.77
C CYS A 565 10.46 2.67 21.24
N ASP A 566 10.35 1.52 21.91
CA ASP A 566 9.32 0.51 21.62
C ASP A 566 8.09 0.74 22.53
N ALA A 567 6.91 0.85 21.93
CA ALA A 567 5.63 1.09 22.60
C ALA A 567 4.69 -0.13 22.56
N GLY A 568 5.17 -1.26 22.05
CA GLY A 568 4.38 -2.45 21.76
C GLY A 568 3.93 -2.55 20.30
N VAL A 569 3.66 -3.77 19.88
CA VAL A 569 3.11 -4.13 18.56
C VAL A 569 1.69 -4.66 18.73
N SER A 570 0.87 -4.67 17.69
CA SER A 570 -0.47 -5.25 17.83
C SER A 570 -0.41 -6.75 18.08
N GLY A 571 -1.16 -7.18 19.09
CA GLY A 571 -1.32 -8.59 19.41
C GLY A 571 -2.32 -9.30 18.51
N LEU A 572 -2.11 -10.59 18.29
CA LEU A 572 -3.05 -11.45 17.55
C LEU A 572 -4.31 -11.81 18.35
N ASN A 573 -4.20 -11.82 19.69
CA ASN A 573 -5.29 -12.23 20.57
C ASN A 573 -6.33 -11.13 20.79
N GLN A 574 -5.90 -9.87 20.83
CA GLN A 574 -6.74 -8.69 21.03
C GLN A 574 -6.20 -7.57 20.15
N PRO A 575 -6.78 -7.36 18.95
CA PRO A 575 -6.25 -6.40 17.97
C PRO A 575 -6.17 -4.95 18.50
N GLU A 576 -7.02 -4.62 19.49
CA GLU A 576 -7.08 -3.29 20.11
C GLU A 576 -6.08 -3.08 21.24
N GLN A 577 -5.37 -4.14 21.69
CA GLN A 577 -4.38 -4.06 22.75
C GLN A 577 -2.97 -4.31 22.21
N LEU A 578 -2.04 -3.40 22.53
CA LEU A 578 -0.63 -3.58 22.20
C LEU A 578 0.02 -4.59 23.15
N VAL A 579 0.98 -5.34 22.62
CA VAL A 579 1.76 -6.33 23.34
C VAL A 579 3.26 -6.05 23.20
N LEU A 580 4.01 -6.35 24.25
CA LEU A 580 5.47 -6.22 24.24
C LEU A 580 6.10 -7.42 23.54
N ASP A 581 6.86 -7.16 22.48
CA ASP A 581 7.69 -8.17 21.81
C ASP A 581 9.09 -8.23 22.45
N LEU A 582 9.19 -8.92 23.59
CA LEU A 582 10.45 -9.04 24.32
C LEU A 582 11.55 -9.74 23.51
N ALA A 583 11.19 -10.64 22.59
CA ALA A 583 12.15 -11.33 21.74
C ALA A 583 12.83 -10.37 20.75
N ALA A 584 12.04 -9.52 20.10
CA ALA A 584 12.57 -8.49 19.22
C ALA A 584 13.48 -7.49 19.95
N LEU A 585 13.18 -7.12 21.20
CA LEU A 585 14.04 -6.22 21.98
C LEU A 585 15.44 -6.81 22.22
N VAL A 586 15.52 -8.13 22.49
CA VAL A 586 16.81 -8.83 22.66
C VAL A 586 17.60 -8.79 21.37
N GLU A 587 16.96 -9.14 20.25
CA GLU A 587 17.59 -9.12 18.93
C GLU A 587 18.10 -7.72 18.58
N LEU A 588 17.27 -6.69 18.74
CA LEU A 588 17.61 -5.30 18.45
C LEU A 588 18.85 -4.82 19.22
N LYS A 589 18.99 -5.17 20.51
CA LYS A 589 20.16 -4.77 21.32
C LYS A 589 21.47 -5.37 20.81
N THR A 590 21.41 -6.56 20.21
CA THR A 590 22.59 -7.19 19.59
C THR A 590 22.96 -6.56 18.25
N GLN A 591 21.99 -6.00 17.52
CA GLN A 591 22.17 -5.47 16.18
C GLN A 591 22.45 -3.97 16.15
N SER A 592 21.85 -3.20 17.06
CA SER A 592 21.90 -1.73 17.08
C SER A 592 22.79 -1.20 18.21
N HIS A 593 23.52 -0.12 17.93
CA HIS A 593 24.28 0.60 18.95
C HIS A 593 23.46 1.72 19.63
N LEU A 594 22.25 2.01 19.14
CA LEU A 594 21.41 3.08 19.66
C LEU A 594 20.82 2.71 21.04
N PRO A 595 20.65 3.68 21.97
CA PRO A 595 19.94 3.43 23.21
C PRO A 595 18.48 3.05 22.94
N LEU A 596 17.94 2.19 23.80
CA LEU A 596 16.57 1.68 23.70
C LEU A 596 15.77 2.06 24.94
N LEU A 597 14.62 2.69 24.71
CA LEU A 597 13.56 2.93 25.67
C LEU A 597 12.38 2.00 25.37
N VAL A 598 11.58 1.70 26.39
CA VAL A 598 10.32 0.98 26.21
C VAL A 598 9.21 1.69 26.98
N ASN A 599 8.02 1.78 26.38
CA ASN A 599 6.82 2.32 26.99
C ASN A 599 5.81 1.19 27.31
N PRO A 600 5.93 0.51 28.47
CA PRO A 600 5.00 -0.55 28.84
C PRO A 600 3.58 -0.04 29.12
N SER A 601 3.40 1.25 29.42
CA SER A 601 2.09 1.81 29.78
C SER A 601 1.04 1.68 28.67
N LEU A 602 1.47 1.62 27.40
CA LEU A 602 0.58 1.46 26.25
C LEU A 602 0.14 0.00 26.02
N CYS A 603 0.79 -0.95 26.69
CA CYS A 603 0.48 -2.39 26.61
C CYS A 603 -0.42 -2.88 27.77
N LEU A 604 -0.79 -1.99 28.70
CA LEU A 604 -1.64 -2.32 29.84
C LEU A 604 -3.11 -2.19 29.50
N SER A 605 -3.93 -3.12 30.00
CA SER A 605 -5.38 -2.98 29.98
C SER A 605 -5.83 -1.98 31.06
N PRO A 606 -7.01 -1.33 30.92
CA PRO A 606 -7.57 -0.46 31.95
C PRO A 606 -7.79 -1.15 33.31
N SER A 607 -7.89 -2.49 33.32
CA SER A 607 -8.04 -3.33 34.51
C SER A 607 -6.70 -3.82 35.10
N SER A 608 -5.58 -3.48 34.47
CA SER A 608 -4.26 -3.94 34.89
C SER A 608 -3.86 -3.34 36.24
N SER A 609 -3.37 -4.19 37.14
CA SER A 609 -2.85 -3.75 38.44
C SER A 609 -1.47 -3.10 38.30
N GLU A 610 -1.10 -2.24 39.25
CA GLU A 610 0.25 -1.68 39.35
C GLU A 610 1.35 -2.77 39.47
N GLN A 611 0.98 -3.94 40.00
CA GLN A 611 1.87 -5.11 40.04
C GLN A 611 2.21 -5.62 38.64
N THR A 612 1.28 -5.54 37.69
CA THR A 612 1.50 -5.95 36.29
C THR A 612 2.50 -5.03 35.60
N LEU A 613 2.32 -3.71 35.74
CA LEU A 613 3.28 -2.72 35.26
C LEU A 613 4.67 -2.95 35.88
N THR A 614 4.71 -3.23 37.19
CA THR A 614 5.96 -3.50 37.90
C THR A 614 6.68 -4.73 37.35
N ALA A 615 5.94 -5.83 37.13
CA ALA A 615 6.52 -7.06 36.58
C ALA A 615 7.07 -6.84 35.15
N GLN A 616 6.30 -6.17 34.28
CA GLN A 616 6.75 -5.85 32.93
C GLN A 616 7.98 -4.94 32.94
N ALA A 617 7.99 -3.88 33.75
CA ALA A 617 9.11 -2.95 33.87
C ALA A 617 10.40 -3.64 34.35
N LEU A 618 10.30 -4.55 35.34
CA LEU A 618 11.44 -5.35 35.81
C LEU A 618 11.94 -6.32 34.74
N ALA A 619 11.03 -6.98 34.00
CA ALA A 619 11.40 -7.86 32.90
C ALA A 619 12.13 -7.09 31.79
N ILE A 620 11.61 -5.94 31.37
CA ILE A 620 12.24 -5.09 30.36
C ILE A 620 13.65 -4.66 30.80
N LYS A 621 13.79 -4.21 32.06
CA LYS A 621 15.10 -3.82 32.60
C LYS A 621 16.09 -4.98 32.59
N ALA A 622 15.65 -6.20 32.89
CA ALA A 622 16.50 -7.40 32.85
C ALA A 622 17.01 -7.73 31.43
N LEU A 623 16.36 -7.24 30.37
CA LEU A 623 16.84 -7.38 28.98
C LEU A 623 17.95 -6.37 28.61
N GLY A 624 18.36 -5.52 29.56
CA GLY A 624 19.40 -4.52 29.34
C GLY A 624 18.94 -3.29 28.55
N VAL A 625 17.63 -3.02 28.52
CA VAL A 625 17.04 -1.78 27.97
C VAL A 625 17.53 -0.57 28.77
N ASP A 626 17.78 0.55 28.08
CA ASP A 626 18.45 1.73 28.64
C ASP A 626 17.47 2.68 29.37
N GLY A 627 16.16 2.44 29.28
CA GLY A 627 15.19 3.18 30.09
C GLY A 627 13.73 2.85 29.82
N LEU A 628 12.84 3.47 30.58
CA LEU A 628 11.39 3.30 30.49
C LEU A 628 10.66 4.64 30.39
N ILE A 629 9.57 4.64 29.62
CA ILE A 629 8.56 5.71 29.64
C ILE A 629 7.33 5.16 30.37
N ILE A 630 6.86 5.87 31.41
CA ILE A 630 5.73 5.44 32.23
C ILE A 630 4.70 6.56 32.27
N ALA A 631 3.46 6.26 31.90
CA ALA A 631 2.34 7.19 32.02
C ALA A 631 2.07 7.52 33.50
N VAL A 632 1.94 8.81 33.83
CA VAL A 632 1.69 9.27 35.21
C VAL A 632 0.47 10.19 35.25
N ASP A 633 -0.38 10.02 36.27
CA ASP A 633 -1.40 11.01 36.59
C ASP A 633 -0.76 12.18 37.35
N VAL A 634 -0.85 13.38 36.79
CA VAL A 634 -0.29 14.63 37.37
C VAL A 634 -0.78 14.88 38.80
N ARG A 635 -1.99 14.39 39.15
CA ARG A 635 -2.59 14.52 40.47
C ARG A 635 -1.98 13.57 41.49
N HIS A 636 -1.35 12.49 41.03
CA HIS A 636 -0.73 11.45 41.84
C HIS A 636 0.71 11.17 41.39
N PRO A 637 1.61 12.17 41.38
CA PRO A 637 2.96 12.07 40.81
C PRO A 637 3.87 11.05 41.52
N GLN A 638 3.51 10.66 42.75
CA GLN A 638 4.26 9.67 43.54
C GLN A 638 3.74 8.24 43.37
N GLN A 639 2.67 8.01 42.59
CA GLN A 639 2.04 6.69 42.44
C GLN A 639 3.08 5.59 42.16
N HIS A 640 4.00 5.85 41.24
CA HIS A 640 5.00 4.88 40.82
C HIS A 640 6.34 4.97 41.55
N GLY A 641 6.46 5.74 42.64
CA GLY A 641 7.73 5.90 43.37
C GLY A 641 8.32 4.57 43.85
N GLY A 642 7.46 3.64 44.31
CA GLY A 642 7.88 2.30 44.71
C GLY A 642 8.36 1.43 43.55
N LEU A 643 7.80 1.60 42.35
CA LEU A 643 8.28 0.95 41.12
C LEU A 643 9.64 1.51 40.70
N ILE A 644 9.76 2.84 40.63
CA ILE A 644 11.01 3.49 40.24
C ILE A 644 12.16 3.13 41.18
N ALA A 645 11.90 3.06 42.49
CA ALA A 645 12.89 2.61 43.47
C ALA A 645 13.32 1.13 43.29
N LYS A 646 12.47 0.26 42.71
CA LYS A 646 12.77 -1.17 42.44
C LYS A 646 13.52 -1.39 41.12
N LEU A 647 13.23 -0.60 40.09
CA LEU A 647 14.21 -0.21 39.06
C LEU A 647 15.39 0.47 39.81
N TYR A 648 16.49 0.98 39.30
CA TYR A 648 17.62 1.45 40.17
C TYR A 648 18.24 0.49 41.25
N GLN A 649 17.52 -0.14 42.20
CA GLN A 649 18.03 -1.12 43.18
C GLN A 649 18.40 -2.48 42.56
N THR A 650 17.70 -2.91 41.52
CA THR A 650 18.02 -4.10 40.73
C THR A 650 19.21 -3.81 39.80
N ALA A 651 20.44 -3.93 40.29
CA ALA A 651 21.65 -3.84 39.48
C ALA A 651 22.17 -5.23 39.11
#